data_AF-A0A1V6TQZ3-F1
#
_entry.id   AF-A0A1V6TQZ3-F1
#
_cell.length_a   1.000
_cell.length_b   1.000
_cell.length_c   1.000
_cell.angle_alpha   90.00
_cell.angle_beta   90.00
_cell.angle_gamma   90.00
#
_symmetry.space_group_name_H-M   'P 1'
#
loop_
_entity.id
_entity.type
_entity.pdbx_description
1 polymer ?
#
loop_
_entity_poly.entity_id
_entity_poly.type
_entity_poly.pdbx_seq_one_letter_code
_entity_poly.pdbx_strand_id
1 'polypeptide(L)'
;MGNPTLEQDSKTSETSQMLTPQPPPPYSTLNESGIRGSPVNVDDLAQVNSVPSTDNVTVPESVAHLKLISAIASLRDSVMKTNNLFGICDDDARGFSDSRKQAQAAACIKEKRWAVYVARAVERFTTWWENAVPTLETTEISSLNTAETKIAWSVDMLPPFDVIMVWHSFMLNPRAFLEDCLRHRKMGFWATGLPWNIITQSLNSSTYQFDPGEEARINFEKMCDRPWDNLSESPVKSLSCLKCNEPLTAPWTEGSFGCDPDVAYAHCKGYADKSMRVSCPSCKHSITHDGLSVQAFRKDVQTLLRDGLPMPGTLLSMNGTPADDNTFDAVSFPNRLIKEGIRSEILQVTDRTMNEDSTIGLIRDYLENCVKDRSLIRRVNGKIITSRNSTTAEKVSLRNMLSRYWDNPSIFSINLIGAVIRQGTFIEKAEKIGWIRSPTLEATIGHFVTKYGSFFQIISKNKGHAVVPTLDVDLIWHTHQLSPARYFRFTTSLTEGIFVDHDDKVDELKLNDAFVWTSLQYQKITGGELYSECTCWYCDAVRETHNRGFSRFISPSVSSAKSNATTLHKRNQSIDSKETTGPHLSSHNAVRIQARTDPLAIENQNARLKSALDKSSRSSRNMDEGRDGRALNGPFMRDSKIHPDIYPCNPVCVSTGLGSSGNCISGTEGIGMNRGACVSGTAEPQSRGRGKSFCAGIAGCGMSL
;
A
#
# COMPACT_ATOMS: atom_id res chain seq x y z
N MET A 1 34.99 27.44 -75.43
CA MET A 1 33.96 27.42 -76.49
C MET A 1 33.58 25.98 -76.72
N GLY A 2 32.29 25.68 -76.83
CA GLY A 2 31.83 24.39 -77.36
C GLY A 2 31.33 23.41 -76.30
N ASN A 3 30.00 23.21 -76.33
CA ASN A 3 29.38 21.88 -76.45
C ASN A 3 30.29 20.89 -77.22
N PRO A 4 30.19 19.56 -77.01
CA PRO A 4 29.02 18.85 -77.54
C PRO A 4 28.60 17.50 -76.90
N THR A 5 27.32 17.19 -77.10
CA THR A 5 26.62 15.91 -77.43
C THR A 5 27.23 14.53 -77.10
N LEU A 6 26.33 13.58 -76.81
CA LEU A 6 25.94 12.37 -77.59
C LEU A 6 25.32 11.36 -76.58
N GLU A 7 24.25 10.61 -76.82
CA GLU A 7 23.52 10.28 -78.04
C GLU A 7 22.19 9.61 -77.63
N GLN A 8 21.18 9.71 -78.49
CA GLN A 8 19.92 9.01 -78.39
C GLN A 8 19.77 8.11 -79.64
N ASP A 9 19.20 6.93 -79.41
CA ASP A 9 18.39 6.10 -80.30
C ASP A 9 19.03 5.39 -81.51
N SER A 10 18.74 4.08 -81.59
CA SER A 10 18.07 3.54 -82.79
C SER A 10 17.42 2.17 -82.55
N LYS A 11 16.09 2.11 -82.79
CA LYS A 11 15.31 1.20 -83.68
C LYS A 11 15.53 -0.34 -83.54
N THR A 12 14.54 -1.24 -83.58
CA THR A 12 13.43 -1.39 -84.55
C THR A 12 12.55 -2.62 -84.23
N SER A 13 11.28 -2.62 -84.70
CA SER A 13 10.42 -3.74 -85.17
C SER A 13 9.93 -4.83 -84.19
N GLU A 14 8.62 -4.90 -83.87
CA GLU A 14 7.56 -5.76 -84.48
C GLU A 14 7.61 -7.25 -84.03
N THR A 15 6.56 -8.04 -83.74
CA THR A 15 5.10 -7.95 -83.56
C THR A 15 4.64 -9.36 -83.09
N SER A 16 3.57 -9.45 -82.27
CA SER A 16 2.72 -10.64 -81.97
C SER A 16 3.30 -11.76 -81.06
N GLN A 17 2.59 -12.43 -80.14
CA GLN A 17 1.15 -12.65 -79.93
C GLN A 17 0.90 -13.33 -78.53
N MET A 18 -0.21 -12.96 -77.87
CA MET A 18 -1.17 -13.80 -77.10
C MET A 18 -0.75 -14.75 -75.95
N LEU A 19 -1.20 -14.47 -74.70
CA LEU A 19 -2.24 -15.20 -73.90
C LEU A 19 -2.10 -15.09 -72.35
N THR A 20 -3.17 -14.58 -71.72
CA THR A 20 -3.75 -14.84 -70.36
C THR A 20 -2.98 -14.53 -69.04
N PRO A 21 -3.69 -14.18 -67.94
CA PRO A 21 -3.10 -13.60 -66.73
C PRO A 21 -2.97 -14.54 -65.50
N GLN A 22 -2.17 -14.05 -64.53
CA GLN A 22 -1.98 -14.43 -63.11
C GLN A 22 -0.83 -15.40 -62.80
N PRO A 23 -0.20 -15.38 -61.59
CA PRO A 23 -0.27 -14.42 -60.46
C PRO A 23 1.13 -13.90 -60.02
N PRO A 24 1.24 -12.95 -59.05
CA PRO A 24 2.52 -12.36 -58.65
C PRO A 24 3.20 -13.15 -57.53
N PRO A 25 4.52 -12.99 -57.35
CA PRO A 25 5.03 -12.59 -56.01
C PRO A 25 6.35 -11.76 -56.14
N PRO A 26 7.21 -11.59 -55.10
CA PRO A 26 7.08 -10.59 -54.03
C PRO A 26 8.40 -9.84 -53.68
N TYR A 27 8.27 -8.84 -52.79
CA TYR A 27 9.20 -8.30 -51.76
C TYR A 27 10.72 -8.05 -51.99
N SER A 28 11.15 -6.93 -51.37
CA SER A 28 12.46 -6.62 -50.75
C SER A 28 13.67 -6.40 -51.68
N THR A 29 14.65 -5.51 -51.44
CA THR A 29 15.05 -4.55 -50.39
C THR A 29 16.28 -3.84 -50.95
N LEU A 30 16.47 -2.52 -50.76
CA LEU A 30 17.79 -1.88 -50.78
C LEU A 30 17.84 -0.66 -49.84
N ASN A 31 18.84 -0.67 -48.96
CA ASN A 31 19.54 0.48 -48.34
C ASN A 31 20.14 1.38 -49.46
N GLU A 32 20.52 2.65 -49.34
CA GLU A 32 20.84 3.53 -48.19
C GLU A 32 20.95 5.01 -48.64
N SER A 33 20.83 5.93 -47.67
CA SER A 33 21.42 7.29 -47.57
C SER A 33 20.72 8.49 -48.25
N GLY A 34 20.55 9.67 -47.62
CA GLY A 34 20.74 10.14 -46.24
C GLY A 34 20.38 11.65 -46.17
N ILE A 35 20.06 12.21 -45.00
CA ILE A 35 20.25 13.63 -44.60
C ILE A 35 20.23 13.71 -43.06
N ARG A 36 21.24 14.38 -42.51
CA ARG A 36 21.58 14.54 -41.09
C ARG A 36 20.59 15.43 -40.32
N GLY A 37 20.19 14.96 -39.14
CA GLY A 37 19.85 15.75 -37.96
C GLY A 37 20.36 14.98 -36.72
N SER A 38 21.16 15.61 -35.87
CA SER A 38 21.85 14.95 -34.75
C SER A 38 20.86 14.28 -33.78
N PRO A 39 21.02 12.97 -33.46
CA PRO A 39 20.25 12.34 -32.41
C PRO A 39 20.79 12.75 -31.03
N VAL A 40 19.87 13.08 -30.13
CA VAL A 40 20.15 13.18 -28.69
C VAL A 40 20.70 11.83 -28.23
N ASN A 41 21.87 11.87 -27.63
CA ASN A 41 22.60 10.68 -27.18
C ASN A 41 21.83 10.01 -26.03
N VAL A 42 21.30 8.81 -26.29
CA VAL A 42 20.53 7.99 -25.34
C VAL A 42 21.44 7.36 -24.27
N ASP A 43 22.76 7.46 -24.45
CA ASP A 43 23.75 6.85 -23.55
C ASP A 43 24.06 7.66 -22.28
N ASP A 44 23.63 8.93 -22.16
CA ASP A 44 23.87 9.74 -20.94
C ASP A 44 22.89 9.44 -19.79
N LEU A 45 21.84 8.64 -20.03
CA LEU A 45 21.00 8.06 -18.97
C LEU A 45 21.54 6.73 -18.44
N ALA A 46 22.60 6.19 -19.04
CA ALA A 46 23.18 4.88 -18.72
C ALA A 46 24.34 4.93 -17.71
N GLN A 47 24.78 6.11 -17.24
CA GLN A 47 25.73 6.22 -16.12
C GLN A 47 25.03 6.10 -14.76
N VAL A 48 24.32 4.99 -14.57
CA VAL A 48 23.93 4.52 -13.24
C VAL A 48 25.07 3.63 -12.75
N ASN A 49 25.66 3.99 -11.62
CA ASN A 49 26.50 3.08 -10.86
C ASN A 49 25.71 1.79 -10.58
N SER A 50 26.06 0.73 -11.32
CA SER A 50 25.97 -0.70 -10.98
C SER A 50 24.70 -1.20 -10.25
N VAL A 51 23.53 -1.13 -10.89
CA VAL A 51 22.42 -2.05 -10.57
C VAL A 51 22.21 -2.97 -11.78
N PRO A 52 22.31 -4.30 -11.64
CA PRO A 52 22.09 -5.23 -12.74
C PRO A 52 20.69 -5.06 -13.36
N SER A 53 20.57 -5.11 -14.69
CA SER A 53 19.28 -5.02 -15.40
C SER A 53 18.28 -6.10 -14.98
N THR A 54 18.76 -7.18 -14.35
CA THR A 54 17.98 -8.32 -13.84
C THR A 54 17.14 -8.00 -12.61
N ASP A 55 17.37 -6.86 -11.95
CA ASP A 55 16.65 -6.46 -10.73
C ASP A 55 15.46 -5.52 -10.99
N ASN A 56 15.21 -5.16 -12.25
CA ASN A 56 14.05 -4.35 -12.63
C ASN A 56 12.80 -5.20 -12.91
N VAL A 57 11.62 -4.56 -12.77
CA VAL A 57 10.32 -5.14 -13.12
C VAL A 57 10.19 -5.24 -14.64
N THR A 58 9.65 -6.36 -15.11
CA THR A 58 9.42 -6.59 -16.54
C THR A 58 7.97 -6.28 -16.96
N VAL A 59 7.79 -5.99 -18.25
CA VAL A 59 6.46 -5.78 -18.85
C VAL A 59 5.55 -7.03 -18.67
N PRO A 60 6.01 -8.27 -18.95
CA PRO A 60 5.19 -9.46 -18.74
C PRO A 60 4.72 -9.66 -17.30
N GLU A 61 5.59 -9.43 -16.30
CA GLU A 61 5.20 -9.50 -14.88
C GLU A 61 4.12 -8.48 -14.53
N SER A 62 4.24 -7.26 -15.07
CA SER A 62 3.26 -6.19 -14.83
C SER A 62 1.90 -6.51 -15.50
N VAL A 63 1.92 -7.13 -16.68
CA VAL A 63 0.69 -7.62 -17.35
C VAL A 63 0.08 -8.79 -16.58
N ALA A 64 0.89 -9.72 -16.07
CA ALA A 64 0.43 -10.81 -15.20
C ALA A 64 -0.25 -10.26 -13.93
N HIS A 65 0.35 -9.22 -13.33
CA HIS A 65 -0.21 -8.55 -12.18
C HIS A 65 -1.55 -7.85 -12.50
N LEU A 66 -1.67 -7.19 -13.66
CA LEU A 66 -2.95 -6.64 -14.11
C LEU A 66 -4.05 -7.71 -14.20
N LYS A 67 -3.74 -8.88 -14.77
CA LYS A 67 -4.71 -10.00 -14.84
C LYS A 67 -5.14 -10.46 -13.45
N LEU A 68 -4.20 -10.55 -12.50
CA LEU A 68 -4.49 -10.92 -11.12
C LEU A 68 -5.44 -9.92 -10.45
N ILE A 69 -5.18 -8.61 -10.57
CA ILE A 69 -6.06 -7.61 -9.94
C ILE A 69 -7.45 -7.55 -10.61
N SER A 70 -7.55 -7.81 -11.93
CA SER A 70 -8.85 -7.95 -12.62
C SER A 70 -9.64 -9.16 -12.11
N ALA A 71 -8.96 -10.27 -11.83
CA ALA A 71 -9.56 -11.45 -11.20
C ALA A 71 -10.06 -11.14 -9.76
N ILE A 72 -9.26 -10.42 -8.96
CA ILE A 72 -9.65 -9.97 -7.60
C ILE A 72 -10.86 -9.04 -7.67
N ALA A 73 -10.90 -8.10 -8.63
CA ALA A 73 -12.03 -7.21 -8.83
C ALA A 73 -13.31 -8.00 -9.15
N SER A 74 -13.21 -9.00 -10.03
CA SER A 74 -14.32 -9.88 -10.41
C SER A 74 -14.83 -10.71 -9.23
N LEU A 75 -13.93 -11.25 -8.40
CA LEU A 75 -14.27 -11.94 -7.15
C LEU A 75 -15.06 -11.01 -6.21
N ARG A 76 -14.54 -9.81 -5.95
CA ARG A 76 -15.18 -8.84 -5.07
C ARG A 76 -16.57 -8.47 -5.57
N ASP A 77 -16.71 -8.19 -6.86
CA ASP A 77 -17.98 -7.88 -7.50
C ASP A 77 -19.01 -9.01 -7.33
N SER A 78 -18.57 -10.26 -7.50
CA SER A 78 -19.41 -11.45 -7.32
C SER A 78 -19.93 -11.59 -5.88
N VAL A 79 -19.04 -11.47 -4.90
CA VAL A 79 -19.40 -11.54 -3.47
C VAL A 79 -20.36 -10.41 -3.09
N MET A 80 -20.08 -9.18 -3.54
CA MET A 80 -20.93 -8.02 -3.24
C MET A 80 -22.34 -8.15 -3.85
N LYS A 81 -22.48 -8.74 -5.04
CA LYS A 81 -23.75 -8.89 -5.76
C LYS A 81 -24.58 -10.10 -5.35
N THR A 82 -23.99 -11.07 -4.65
CA THR A 82 -24.72 -12.27 -4.18
C THR A 82 -25.65 -11.91 -3.02
N ASN A 83 -26.95 -11.77 -3.31
CA ASN A 83 -27.96 -11.48 -2.29
C ASN A 83 -28.04 -12.60 -1.22
N ASN A 84 -28.37 -12.21 0.02
CA ASN A 84 -28.52 -13.10 1.18
C ASN A 84 -27.25 -13.86 1.60
N LEU A 85 -26.09 -13.51 1.05
CA LEU A 85 -24.83 -14.09 1.48
C LEU A 85 -24.54 -13.73 2.95
N PHE A 86 -24.21 -14.73 3.76
CA PHE A 86 -24.02 -14.60 5.21
C PHE A 86 -25.25 -14.08 5.98
N GLY A 87 -26.46 -14.23 5.42
CA GLY A 87 -27.70 -13.70 6.00
C GLY A 87 -27.86 -12.18 5.85
N ILE A 88 -27.06 -11.54 4.99
CA ILE A 88 -27.13 -10.09 4.72
C ILE A 88 -27.98 -9.88 3.47
N CYS A 89 -29.15 -9.25 3.60
CA CYS A 89 -30.15 -9.15 2.53
C CYS A 89 -30.20 -7.75 1.89
N ASP A 90 -30.38 -7.68 0.57
CA ASP A 90 -30.58 -6.41 -0.15
C ASP A 90 -31.89 -5.71 0.25
N ASP A 91 -32.88 -6.46 0.75
CA ASP A 91 -34.17 -5.91 1.19
C ASP A 91 -34.04 -4.95 2.37
N ASP A 92 -32.96 -5.05 3.16
CA ASP A 92 -32.69 -4.14 4.29
C ASP A 92 -32.53 -2.68 3.82
N ALA A 93 -32.11 -2.45 2.57
CA ALA A 93 -32.04 -1.10 2.00
C ALA A 93 -33.43 -0.51 1.68
N ARG A 94 -34.46 -1.34 1.49
CA ARG A 94 -35.81 -0.87 1.15
C ARG A 94 -36.52 -0.20 2.33
N GLY A 95 -36.03 -0.37 3.55
CA GLY A 95 -36.55 0.30 4.74
C GLY A 95 -36.33 1.82 4.77
N PHE A 96 -35.46 2.36 3.91
CA PHE A 96 -35.15 3.78 3.86
C PHE A 96 -36.02 4.50 2.82
N SER A 97 -36.80 5.49 3.27
CA SER A 97 -37.69 6.28 2.41
C SER A 97 -36.96 7.31 1.54
N ASP A 98 -35.82 7.80 2.00
CA ASP A 98 -34.96 8.71 1.23
C ASP A 98 -34.10 7.93 0.23
N SER A 99 -34.21 8.29 -1.06
CA SER A 99 -33.44 7.67 -2.15
C SER A 99 -31.93 7.74 -1.93
N ARG A 100 -31.42 8.83 -1.32
CA ARG A 100 -29.97 8.94 -1.04
C ARG A 100 -29.55 7.98 0.07
N LYS A 101 -30.28 7.97 1.19
CA LYS A 101 -30.03 7.00 2.27
C LYS A 101 -30.21 5.55 1.81
N GLN A 102 -31.17 5.28 0.94
CA GLN A 102 -31.36 3.95 0.34
C GLN A 102 -30.15 3.52 -0.51
N ALA A 103 -29.62 4.40 -1.35
CA ALA A 103 -28.42 4.12 -2.13
C ALA A 103 -27.19 3.89 -1.24
N GLN A 104 -27.05 4.67 -0.17
CA GLN A 104 -25.99 4.48 0.82
C GLN A 104 -26.15 3.14 1.56
N ALA A 105 -27.38 2.79 1.98
CA ALA A 105 -27.66 1.52 2.62
C ALA A 105 -27.30 0.34 1.71
N ALA A 106 -27.68 0.40 0.43
CA ALA A 106 -27.32 -0.62 -0.55
C ALA A 106 -25.79 -0.77 -0.72
N ALA A 107 -25.04 0.33 -0.64
CA ALA A 107 -23.57 0.28 -0.65
C ALA A 107 -23.02 -0.41 0.61
N CYS A 108 -23.50 -0.03 1.80
CA CYS A 108 -23.09 -0.63 3.07
C CYS A 108 -23.41 -2.13 3.16
N ILE A 109 -24.55 -2.59 2.62
CA ILE A 109 -24.93 -4.01 2.57
C ILE A 109 -23.91 -4.81 1.74
N LYS A 110 -23.59 -4.32 0.54
CA LYS A 110 -22.60 -4.95 -0.34
C LYS A 110 -21.22 -4.98 0.31
N GLU A 111 -20.82 -3.87 0.90
CA GLU A 111 -19.55 -3.74 1.64
C GLU A 111 -19.50 -4.70 2.83
N LYS A 112 -20.60 -4.89 3.56
CA LYS A 112 -20.67 -5.83 4.68
C LYS A 112 -20.44 -7.28 4.24
N ARG A 113 -21.02 -7.71 3.13
CA ARG A 113 -20.74 -9.06 2.56
C ARG A 113 -19.26 -9.22 2.24
N TRP A 114 -18.66 -8.21 1.62
CA TRP A 114 -17.23 -8.22 1.33
C TRP A 114 -16.37 -8.27 2.60
N ALA A 115 -16.73 -7.51 3.64
CA ALA A 115 -16.02 -7.52 4.92
C ALA A 115 -16.00 -8.90 5.58
N VAL A 116 -17.14 -9.60 5.61
CA VAL A 116 -17.25 -10.96 6.15
C VAL A 116 -16.44 -11.96 5.32
N TYR A 117 -16.51 -11.86 3.99
CA TYR A 117 -15.74 -12.71 3.08
C TYR A 117 -14.22 -12.56 3.30
N VAL A 118 -13.73 -11.31 3.41
CA VAL A 118 -12.31 -11.02 3.65
C VAL A 118 -11.88 -11.53 5.03
N ALA A 119 -12.70 -11.38 6.06
CA ALA A 119 -12.39 -11.92 7.39
C ALA A 119 -12.21 -13.46 7.37
N ARG A 120 -13.05 -14.17 6.61
CA ARG A 120 -12.88 -15.61 6.35
C ARG A 120 -11.62 -15.92 5.55
N ALA A 121 -11.33 -15.13 4.51
CA ALA A 121 -10.16 -15.33 3.67
C ALA A 121 -8.85 -15.18 4.46
N VAL A 122 -8.77 -14.20 5.37
CA VAL A 122 -7.60 -14.00 6.25
C VAL A 122 -7.41 -15.17 7.20
N GLU A 123 -8.49 -15.74 7.72
CA GLU A 123 -8.43 -16.93 8.57
C GLU A 123 -7.92 -18.16 7.79
N ARG A 124 -8.40 -18.33 6.56
CA ARG A 124 -7.95 -19.40 5.65
C ARG A 124 -6.48 -19.23 5.28
N PHE A 125 -6.05 -18.00 4.99
CA PHE A 125 -4.65 -17.67 4.78
C PHE A 125 -3.80 -17.96 6.00
N THR A 126 -4.27 -17.65 7.21
CA THR A 126 -3.56 -17.95 8.46
C THR A 126 -3.34 -19.46 8.61
N THR A 127 -4.38 -20.26 8.38
CA THR A 127 -4.30 -21.73 8.44
C THR A 127 -3.34 -22.29 7.39
N TRP A 128 -3.43 -21.80 6.16
CA TRP A 128 -2.53 -22.20 5.07
C TRP A 128 -1.08 -21.79 5.33
N TRP A 129 -0.84 -20.60 5.87
CA TRP A 129 0.47 -20.13 6.29
C TRP A 129 1.09 -21.05 7.35
N GLU A 130 0.32 -21.45 8.37
CA GLU A 130 0.81 -22.31 9.44
C GLU A 130 1.08 -23.75 8.96
N ASN A 131 0.19 -24.31 8.13
CA ASN A 131 0.22 -25.75 7.81
C ASN A 131 0.88 -26.10 6.47
N ALA A 132 0.77 -25.24 5.46
CA ALA A 132 1.17 -25.56 4.09
C ALA A 132 2.44 -24.83 3.63
N VAL A 133 2.72 -23.63 4.16
CA VAL A 133 3.94 -22.90 3.76
C VAL A 133 5.16 -23.50 4.46
N PRO A 134 6.19 -23.96 3.71
CA PRO A 134 7.39 -24.58 4.30
C PRO A 134 8.10 -23.69 5.31
N THR A 135 8.59 -24.32 6.38
CA THR A 135 9.36 -23.67 7.45
C THR A 135 10.78 -24.24 7.45
N LEU A 136 11.79 -23.39 7.51
CA LEU A 136 13.19 -23.79 7.53
C LEU A 136 13.54 -24.46 8.87
N GLU A 137 14.41 -25.47 8.83
CA GLU A 137 14.81 -26.24 10.01
C GLU A 137 15.64 -25.40 11.01
N THR A 138 16.45 -24.46 10.50
CA THR A 138 17.33 -23.62 11.31
C THR A 138 16.54 -22.68 12.23
N THR A 139 16.91 -22.64 13.51
CA THR A 139 16.30 -21.80 14.55
C THR A 139 16.99 -20.45 14.72
N GLU A 140 18.21 -20.28 14.21
CA GLU A 140 18.98 -19.03 14.35
C GLU A 140 18.59 -18.00 13.28
N ILE A 141 18.10 -16.85 13.73
CA ILE A 141 17.69 -15.72 12.87
C ILE A 141 18.91 -15.09 12.17
N SER A 142 20.07 -15.04 12.82
CA SER A 142 21.37 -14.59 12.26
C SER A 142 21.79 -15.33 11.00
N SER A 143 21.45 -16.61 10.90
CA SER A 143 21.85 -17.50 9.80
C SER A 143 20.94 -17.42 8.57
N LEU A 144 19.82 -16.68 8.65
CA LEU A 144 18.85 -16.53 7.56
C LEU A 144 19.24 -15.50 6.50
N ASN A 145 20.41 -14.86 6.63
CA ASN A 145 20.90 -13.89 5.66
C ASN A 145 21.48 -14.50 4.36
N THR A 146 21.53 -15.83 4.19
CA THR A 146 22.18 -16.44 3.00
C THR A 146 21.62 -17.76 2.48
N ALA A 147 20.53 -18.32 3.01
CA ALA A 147 19.97 -19.57 2.49
C ALA A 147 18.89 -19.32 1.41
N GLU A 148 19.30 -19.18 0.15
CA GLU A 148 18.42 -19.08 -1.03
C GLU A 148 17.71 -20.40 -1.40
N THR A 149 17.12 -21.12 -0.44
CA THR A 149 16.24 -22.25 -0.78
C THR A 149 14.88 -21.72 -1.20
N LYS A 150 14.77 -21.33 -2.47
CA LYS A 150 13.49 -20.97 -3.10
C LYS A 150 12.56 -22.19 -3.11
N ILE A 151 11.27 -21.95 -2.92
CA ILE A 151 10.22 -22.95 -3.05
C ILE A 151 9.99 -23.21 -4.54
N ALA A 152 10.11 -24.46 -4.94
CA ALA A 152 9.72 -24.90 -6.27
C ALA A 152 8.20 -25.11 -6.29
N TRP A 153 7.45 -24.05 -6.58
CA TRP A 153 6.00 -24.14 -6.68
C TRP A 153 5.56 -24.94 -7.90
N SER A 154 4.61 -25.84 -7.70
CA SER A 154 3.81 -26.49 -8.73
C SER A 154 2.34 -26.07 -8.61
N VAL A 155 1.56 -26.31 -9.66
CA VAL A 155 0.15 -25.87 -9.74
C VAL A 155 -0.70 -26.50 -8.63
N ASP A 156 -0.44 -27.76 -8.29
CA ASP A 156 -1.09 -28.53 -7.22
C ASP A 156 -0.76 -28.03 -5.80
N MET A 157 0.19 -27.11 -5.65
CA MET A 157 0.48 -26.45 -4.37
C MET A 157 -0.25 -25.11 -4.21
N LEU A 158 -0.93 -24.62 -5.24
CA LEU A 158 -1.60 -23.32 -5.21
C LEU A 158 -2.79 -23.35 -4.25
N PRO A 159 -2.92 -22.35 -3.36
CA PRO A 159 -4.10 -22.24 -2.52
C PRO A 159 -5.30 -21.65 -3.29
N PRO A 160 -6.50 -21.68 -2.69
CA PRO A 160 -7.68 -20.98 -3.19
C PRO A 160 -7.42 -19.50 -3.49
N PHE A 161 -8.20 -18.95 -4.41
CA PHE A 161 -7.99 -17.59 -4.90
C PHE A 161 -8.13 -16.51 -3.81
N ASP A 162 -9.00 -16.71 -2.82
CA ASP A 162 -9.15 -15.79 -1.69
C ASP A 162 -7.90 -15.76 -0.79
N VAL A 163 -7.20 -16.90 -0.66
CA VAL A 163 -5.92 -17.00 0.04
C VAL A 163 -4.81 -16.30 -0.76
N ILE A 164 -4.80 -16.44 -2.10
CA ILE A 164 -3.87 -15.71 -2.99
C ILE A 164 -4.07 -14.20 -2.88
N MET A 165 -5.31 -13.73 -2.79
CA MET A 165 -5.63 -12.31 -2.60
C MET A 165 -5.04 -11.75 -1.29
N VAL A 166 -5.16 -12.50 -0.18
CA VAL A 166 -4.56 -12.11 1.10
C VAL A 166 -3.04 -12.14 1.01
N TRP A 167 -2.46 -13.18 0.40
CA TRP A 167 -1.02 -13.29 0.17
C TRP A 167 -0.48 -12.10 -0.62
N HIS A 168 -1.11 -11.75 -1.74
CA HIS A 168 -0.80 -10.57 -2.54
C HIS A 168 -0.78 -9.30 -1.67
N SER A 169 -1.86 -9.03 -0.94
CA SER A 169 -1.97 -7.84 -0.11
C SER A 169 -0.93 -7.78 1.02
N PHE A 170 -0.53 -8.94 1.55
CA PHE A 170 0.52 -9.02 2.57
C PHE A 170 1.90 -8.68 2.02
N MET A 171 2.24 -9.17 0.82
CA MET A 171 3.53 -8.89 0.18
C MET A 171 3.72 -7.41 -0.18
N LEU A 172 2.62 -6.67 -0.37
CA LEU A 172 2.66 -5.22 -0.59
C LEU A 172 3.02 -4.39 0.66
N ASN A 173 3.31 -5.07 1.78
CA ASN A 173 3.87 -4.51 3.00
C ASN A 173 5.29 -5.08 3.23
N PRO A 174 6.29 -4.64 2.44
CA PRO A 174 7.53 -5.37 2.26
C PRO A 174 8.35 -5.57 3.54
N ARG A 175 8.36 -4.59 4.45
CA ARG A 175 9.03 -4.74 5.76
C ARG A 175 8.29 -5.67 6.70
N ALA A 176 6.97 -5.55 6.81
CA ALA A 176 6.18 -6.45 7.67
C ALA A 176 6.26 -7.89 7.18
N PHE A 177 6.18 -8.10 5.86
CA PHE A 177 6.30 -9.40 5.24
C PHE A 177 7.69 -10.04 5.49
N LEU A 178 8.77 -9.26 5.35
CA LEU A 178 10.13 -9.71 5.70
C LEU A 178 10.23 -10.11 7.17
N GLU A 179 9.75 -9.26 8.09
CA GLU A 179 9.84 -9.50 9.53
C GLU A 179 9.09 -10.78 9.95
N ASP A 180 7.88 -10.98 9.44
CA ASP A 180 7.11 -12.19 9.74
C ASP A 180 7.73 -13.44 9.10
N CYS A 181 8.30 -13.35 7.90
CA CYS A 181 9.02 -14.46 7.29
C CYS A 181 10.28 -14.84 8.10
N LEU A 182 11.03 -13.85 8.62
CA LEU A 182 12.15 -14.10 9.53
C LEU A 182 11.68 -14.77 10.82
N ARG A 183 10.68 -14.17 11.48
CA ARG A 183 10.16 -14.63 12.77
C ARG A 183 9.56 -16.02 12.70
N HIS A 184 8.85 -16.34 11.63
CA HIS A 184 8.24 -17.66 11.42
C HIS A 184 9.13 -18.64 10.65
N ARG A 185 10.39 -18.28 10.35
CA ARG A 185 11.36 -19.11 9.60
C ARG A 185 10.87 -19.52 8.21
N LYS A 186 10.14 -18.65 7.53
CA LYS A 186 9.60 -18.86 6.18
C LYS A 186 10.38 -18.06 5.12
N MET A 187 11.69 -17.94 5.27
CA MET A 187 12.51 -17.16 4.33
C MET A 187 12.58 -17.76 2.91
N GLY A 188 12.34 -19.06 2.74
CA GLY A 188 12.14 -19.65 1.41
C GLY A 188 10.90 -19.09 0.71
N PHE A 189 9.82 -18.85 1.46
CA PHE A 189 8.60 -18.21 0.96
C PHE A 189 8.86 -16.77 0.53
N TRP A 190 9.57 -16.02 1.37
CA TRP A 190 10.03 -14.67 1.03
C TRP A 190 10.93 -14.67 -0.22
N ALA A 191 11.95 -15.51 -0.27
CA ALA A 191 12.92 -15.54 -1.36
C ALA A 191 12.30 -15.88 -2.73
N THR A 192 11.21 -16.63 -2.74
CA THR A 192 10.54 -17.10 -3.96
C THR A 192 9.69 -16.02 -4.61
N GLY A 193 8.99 -15.22 -3.81
CA GLY A 193 7.98 -14.28 -4.31
C GLY A 193 6.73 -14.97 -4.86
N LEU A 194 5.89 -14.18 -5.51
CA LEU A 194 4.62 -14.65 -6.06
C LEU A 194 4.88 -15.45 -7.36
N PRO A 195 4.41 -16.70 -7.48
CA PRO A 195 4.75 -17.58 -8.60
C PRO A 195 3.89 -17.26 -9.85
N TRP A 196 4.23 -16.17 -10.54
CA TRP A 196 3.46 -15.61 -11.67
C TRP A 196 3.08 -16.62 -12.75
N ASN A 197 4.03 -17.48 -13.15
CA ASN A 197 3.83 -18.42 -14.24
C ASN A 197 2.64 -19.37 -13.97
N ILE A 198 2.65 -20.03 -12.81
CA ILE A 198 1.59 -20.99 -12.46
C ILE A 198 0.27 -20.28 -12.11
N ILE A 199 0.31 -19.10 -11.46
CA ILE A 199 -0.92 -18.34 -11.16
C ILE A 199 -1.61 -17.90 -12.46
N THR A 200 -0.84 -17.38 -13.42
CA THR A 200 -1.42 -16.94 -14.70
C THR A 200 -1.87 -18.11 -15.57
N GLN A 201 -1.20 -19.26 -15.49
CA GLN A 201 -1.66 -20.50 -16.15
C GLN A 201 -3.01 -20.99 -15.58
N SER A 202 -3.24 -20.80 -14.28
CA SER A 202 -4.49 -21.15 -13.61
C SER A 202 -5.60 -20.11 -13.74
N LEU A 203 -5.37 -18.99 -14.45
CA LEU A 203 -6.40 -17.99 -14.74
C LEU A 203 -6.94 -18.17 -16.16
N ASN A 204 -8.25 -18.28 -16.29
CA ASN A 204 -8.89 -18.27 -17.60
C ASN A 204 -8.60 -16.94 -18.33
N SER A 205 -8.16 -17.02 -19.59
CA SER A 205 -7.73 -15.87 -20.39
C SER A 205 -8.84 -14.85 -20.69
N SER A 206 -10.10 -15.28 -20.68
CA SER A 206 -11.27 -14.45 -21.02
C SER A 206 -12.11 -14.09 -19.81
N THR A 207 -12.30 -15.01 -18.86
CA THR A 207 -13.17 -14.81 -17.70
C THR A 207 -12.41 -14.42 -16.43
N TYR A 208 -11.08 -14.56 -16.42
CA TYR A 208 -10.24 -14.39 -15.24
C TYR A 208 -10.64 -15.28 -14.04
N GLN A 209 -11.43 -16.33 -14.28
CA GLN A 209 -11.77 -17.32 -13.27
C GLN A 209 -10.52 -18.15 -12.95
N PHE A 210 -10.24 -18.29 -11.66
CA PHE A 210 -9.12 -19.07 -11.16
C PHE A 210 -9.52 -20.54 -10.98
N ASP A 211 -8.79 -21.44 -11.64
CA ASP A 211 -8.94 -22.88 -11.53
C ASP A 211 -7.57 -23.57 -11.72
N PRO A 212 -6.90 -23.97 -10.63
CA PRO A 212 -5.64 -24.71 -10.68
C PRO A 212 -5.84 -26.23 -10.87
N GLY A 213 -7.07 -26.72 -10.93
CA GLY A 213 -7.39 -28.14 -11.05
C GLY A 213 -7.57 -28.87 -9.71
N GLU A 214 -7.96 -30.13 -9.81
CA GLU A 214 -8.47 -30.94 -8.69
C GLU A 214 -7.40 -31.28 -7.64
N GLU A 215 -6.16 -31.52 -8.05
CA GLU A 215 -5.07 -31.86 -7.11
C GLU A 215 -4.78 -30.71 -6.14
N ALA A 216 -4.78 -29.47 -6.62
CA ALA A 216 -4.63 -28.28 -5.76
C ALA A 216 -5.75 -28.21 -4.72
N ARG A 217 -6.97 -28.55 -5.15
CA ARG A 217 -8.15 -28.62 -4.28
C ARG A 217 -7.95 -29.62 -3.15
N ILE A 218 -7.67 -30.87 -3.50
CA ILE A 218 -7.47 -31.96 -2.55
C ILE A 218 -6.32 -31.64 -1.58
N ASN A 219 -5.21 -31.12 -2.11
CA ASN A 219 -4.04 -30.77 -1.32
C ASN A 219 -4.36 -29.69 -0.28
N PHE A 220 -5.02 -28.60 -0.67
CA PHE A 220 -5.41 -27.55 0.26
C PHE A 220 -6.36 -28.08 1.35
N GLU A 221 -7.41 -28.80 0.96
CA GLU A 221 -8.39 -29.34 1.91
C GLU A 221 -7.74 -30.30 2.90
N LYS A 222 -6.83 -31.15 2.44
CA LYS A 222 -6.06 -32.07 3.27
C LYS A 222 -5.09 -31.37 4.23
N MET A 223 -4.38 -30.33 3.77
CA MET A 223 -3.38 -29.62 4.59
C MET A 223 -4.02 -28.65 5.57
N CYS A 224 -5.15 -28.04 5.21
CA CYS A 224 -5.78 -26.99 5.99
C CYS A 224 -6.99 -27.46 6.80
N ASP A 225 -7.50 -28.67 6.55
CA ASP A 225 -8.75 -29.20 7.12
C ASP A 225 -9.91 -28.19 6.97
N ARG A 226 -10.00 -27.62 5.76
CA ARG A 226 -10.94 -26.55 5.41
C ARG A 226 -11.44 -26.73 3.98
N PRO A 227 -12.71 -26.40 3.67
CA PRO A 227 -13.22 -26.47 2.31
C PRO A 227 -12.43 -25.59 1.33
N TRP A 228 -12.30 -26.01 0.08
CA TRP A 228 -11.65 -25.19 -0.96
C TRP A 228 -12.37 -23.87 -1.21
N ASP A 229 -13.70 -23.84 -1.20
CA ASP A 229 -14.47 -22.62 -1.38
C ASP A 229 -14.73 -21.91 -0.04
N ASN A 230 -14.39 -20.62 0.03
CA ASN A 230 -14.66 -19.76 1.18
C ASN A 230 -16.16 -19.72 1.53
N LEU A 231 -17.04 -19.77 0.53
CA LEU A 231 -18.49 -19.74 0.78
C LEU A 231 -19.01 -21.04 1.41
N SER A 232 -18.24 -22.12 1.32
CA SER A 232 -18.53 -23.41 1.96
C SER A 232 -18.00 -23.52 3.39
N GLU A 233 -17.30 -22.49 3.90
CA GLU A 233 -16.84 -22.44 5.29
C GLU A 233 -17.99 -22.44 6.30
N SER A 234 -17.68 -22.94 7.50
CA SER A 234 -18.56 -22.91 8.65
C SER A 234 -19.11 -21.49 8.90
N PRO A 235 -20.41 -21.34 9.25
CA PRO A 235 -21.00 -20.04 9.60
C PRO A 235 -20.45 -19.47 10.91
N VAL A 236 -19.69 -20.26 11.67
CA VAL A 236 -19.04 -19.87 12.92
C VAL A 236 -17.53 -20.12 12.89
N LYS A 237 -16.77 -19.30 13.62
CA LYS A 237 -15.35 -19.47 13.92
C LYS A 237 -15.17 -20.11 15.30
N SER A 238 -14.29 -21.09 15.40
CA SER A 238 -13.88 -21.68 16.67
C SER A 238 -12.90 -20.76 17.42
N LEU A 239 -13.10 -20.62 18.72
CA LEU A 239 -12.29 -19.83 19.65
C LEU A 239 -12.06 -20.62 20.95
N SER A 240 -11.12 -20.16 21.76
CA SER A 240 -10.91 -20.65 23.13
C SER A 240 -11.15 -19.51 24.12
N CYS A 241 -11.80 -19.80 25.24
CA CYS A 241 -12.06 -18.80 26.26
C CYS A 241 -10.74 -18.30 26.86
N LEU A 242 -10.56 -16.98 26.89
CA LEU A 242 -9.33 -16.36 27.40
C LEU A 242 -9.10 -16.55 28.90
N LYS A 243 -10.12 -16.97 29.66
CA LYS A 243 -10.08 -17.15 31.12
C LYS A 243 -10.02 -18.61 31.53
N CYS A 244 -10.93 -19.44 31.03
CA CYS A 244 -11.04 -20.86 31.43
C CYS A 244 -10.57 -21.85 30.35
N ASN A 245 -10.12 -21.37 29.19
CA ASN A 245 -9.66 -22.16 28.05
C ASN A 245 -10.72 -23.10 27.42
N GLU A 246 -11.98 -23.02 27.84
CA GLU A 246 -13.07 -23.80 27.24
C GLU A 246 -13.25 -23.43 25.76
N PRO A 247 -13.35 -24.42 24.84
CA PRO A 247 -13.71 -24.17 23.45
C PRO A 247 -15.08 -23.52 23.33
N LEU A 248 -15.21 -22.56 22.41
CA LEU A 248 -16.48 -21.93 22.07
C LEU A 248 -16.50 -21.52 20.60
N THR A 249 -17.66 -21.12 20.11
CA THR A 249 -17.83 -20.64 18.73
C THR A 249 -18.34 -19.21 18.69
N ALA A 250 -17.99 -18.50 17.63
CA ALA A 250 -18.44 -17.14 17.35
C ALA A 250 -19.01 -17.09 15.93
N PRO A 251 -20.24 -16.58 15.70
CA PRO A 251 -20.70 -16.35 14.34
C PRO A 251 -19.79 -15.35 13.62
N TRP A 252 -19.63 -15.50 12.31
CA TRP A 252 -18.83 -14.54 11.53
C TRP A 252 -19.42 -13.13 11.56
N THR A 253 -20.75 -13.02 11.53
CA THR A 253 -21.49 -11.76 11.67
C THR A 253 -22.76 -12.06 12.43
N GLU A 254 -23.17 -11.16 13.33
CA GLU A 254 -24.42 -11.30 14.08
C GLU A 254 -24.99 -9.94 14.44
N GLY A 255 -26.20 -9.64 13.99
CA GLY A 255 -26.90 -8.38 14.23
C GLY A 255 -27.73 -7.96 13.02
N SER A 256 -28.14 -6.69 13.00
CA SER A 256 -28.93 -6.09 11.94
C SER A 256 -28.25 -4.86 11.35
N PHE A 257 -28.75 -4.39 10.20
CA PHE A 257 -28.23 -3.21 9.51
C PHE A 257 -28.17 -1.97 10.42
N GLY A 258 -29.17 -1.78 11.29
CA GLY A 258 -29.35 -0.56 12.09
C GLY A 258 -30.38 0.39 11.51
N CYS A 259 -30.55 1.56 12.13
CA CYS A 259 -31.57 2.56 11.75
C CYS A 259 -31.05 3.70 10.87
N ASP A 260 -29.73 3.84 10.73
CA ASP A 260 -29.10 4.87 9.90
C ASP A 260 -27.90 4.28 9.14
N PRO A 261 -27.80 4.49 7.81
CA PRO A 261 -26.66 4.04 7.02
C PRO A 261 -25.30 4.61 7.48
N ASP A 262 -25.27 5.75 8.17
CA ASP A 262 -24.05 6.37 8.70
C ASP A 262 -23.43 5.61 9.88
N VAL A 263 -24.16 4.66 10.47
CA VAL A 263 -23.68 3.77 11.55
C VAL A 263 -24.03 2.31 11.25
N ALA A 264 -24.12 1.96 9.96
CA ALA A 264 -24.52 0.63 9.51
C ALA A 264 -23.68 -0.47 10.18
N TYR A 265 -24.35 -1.47 10.75
CA TYR A 265 -23.76 -2.63 11.42
C TYR A 265 -22.88 -2.33 12.66
N ALA A 266 -22.86 -1.10 13.18
CA ALA A 266 -21.99 -0.71 14.30
C ALA A 266 -22.21 -1.54 15.58
N HIS A 267 -23.42 -2.10 15.75
CA HIS A 267 -23.82 -2.89 16.91
C HIS A 267 -23.68 -4.41 16.73
N CYS A 268 -23.25 -4.87 15.54
CA CYS A 268 -23.07 -6.29 15.29
C CYS A 268 -21.91 -6.86 16.13
N LYS A 269 -22.00 -8.14 16.51
CA LYS A 269 -21.17 -8.75 17.57
C LYS A 269 -20.41 -10.01 17.15
N GLY A 270 -20.56 -10.46 15.91
CA GLY A 270 -19.82 -11.55 15.32
C GLY A 270 -18.33 -11.23 15.16
N TYR A 271 -17.55 -12.24 14.79
CA TYR A 271 -16.09 -12.15 14.70
C TYR A 271 -15.58 -11.17 13.64
N ALA A 272 -16.34 -10.94 12.57
CA ALA A 272 -16.02 -9.96 11.53
C ALA A 272 -16.71 -8.61 11.77
N ASP A 273 -17.25 -8.37 12.96
CA ASP A 273 -17.92 -7.12 13.33
C ASP A 273 -17.03 -6.26 14.23
N LYS A 274 -17.11 -4.92 14.07
CA LYS A 274 -16.37 -3.96 14.90
C LYS A 274 -16.57 -4.19 16.40
N SER A 275 -17.82 -4.43 16.80
CA SER A 275 -18.22 -4.56 18.20
C SER A 275 -18.24 -6.03 18.65
N MET A 276 -17.37 -6.88 18.07
CA MET A 276 -17.27 -8.30 18.40
C MET A 276 -17.33 -8.52 19.92
N ARG A 277 -18.30 -9.33 20.34
CA ARG A 277 -18.46 -9.69 21.75
C ARG A 277 -19.10 -11.07 21.88
N VAL A 278 -18.35 -12.02 22.42
CA VAL A 278 -18.80 -13.39 22.61
C VAL A 278 -18.66 -13.78 24.09
N SER A 279 -19.75 -14.24 24.70
CA SER A 279 -19.73 -14.68 26.10
C SER A 279 -19.36 -16.16 26.19
N CYS A 280 -18.35 -16.49 27.00
CA CYS A 280 -18.04 -17.88 27.31
C CYS A 280 -19.24 -18.55 28.01
N PRO A 281 -19.70 -19.73 27.56
CA PRO A 281 -20.82 -20.42 28.18
C PRO A 281 -20.50 -20.87 29.62
N SER A 282 -19.26 -21.27 29.88
CA SER A 282 -18.81 -21.83 31.16
C SER A 282 -18.52 -20.78 32.24
N CYS A 283 -17.66 -19.80 31.95
CA CYS A 283 -17.23 -18.81 32.95
C CYS A 283 -17.81 -17.40 32.77
N LYS A 284 -18.66 -17.19 31.75
CA LYS A 284 -19.29 -15.90 31.39
C LYS A 284 -18.32 -14.76 31.01
N HIS A 285 -17.02 -15.05 30.90
CA HIS A 285 -16.04 -14.08 30.42
C HIS A 285 -16.39 -13.60 29.01
N SER A 286 -16.32 -12.29 28.80
CA SER A 286 -16.64 -11.63 27.53
C SER A 286 -15.37 -11.51 26.67
N ILE A 287 -15.36 -12.20 25.53
CA ILE A 287 -14.28 -12.16 24.55
C ILE A 287 -14.53 -11.04 23.54
N THR A 288 -13.53 -10.18 23.35
CA THR A 288 -13.54 -9.05 22.40
C THR A 288 -12.26 -9.08 21.53
N HIS A 289 -12.20 -8.26 20.48
CA HIS A 289 -10.96 -8.11 19.69
C HIS A 289 -9.78 -7.62 20.54
N ASP A 290 -9.97 -6.62 21.40
CA ASP A 290 -8.94 -6.17 22.37
C ASP A 290 -8.50 -7.30 23.31
N GLY A 291 -9.48 -8.11 23.74
CA GLY A 291 -9.31 -9.37 24.43
C GLY A 291 -8.23 -10.24 23.79
N LEU A 292 -8.45 -10.54 22.52
CA LEU A 292 -7.61 -11.38 21.66
C LEU A 292 -6.24 -10.75 21.38
N SER A 293 -6.15 -9.43 21.18
CA SER A 293 -4.87 -8.73 20.97
C SER A 293 -3.92 -8.87 22.16
N VAL A 294 -4.42 -8.72 23.39
CA VAL A 294 -3.60 -8.94 24.59
C VAL A 294 -3.20 -10.41 24.72
N GLN A 295 -4.08 -11.34 24.35
CA GLN A 295 -3.75 -12.77 24.36
C GLN A 295 -2.63 -13.08 23.35
N ALA A 296 -2.65 -12.46 22.16
CA ALA A 296 -1.57 -12.55 21.18
C ALA A 296 -0.26 -12.00 21.75
N PHE A 297 -0.29 -10.80 22.34
CA PHE A 297 0.87 -10.21 23.03
C PHE A 297 1.42 -11.13 24.13
N ARG A 298 0.54 -11.69 24.98
CA ARG A 298 0.92 -12.63 26.03
C ARG A 298 1.59 -13.88 25.47
N LYS A 299 1.04 -14.48 24.41
CA LYS A 299 1.61 -15.66 23.75
C LYS A 299 3.01 -15.37 23.22
N ASP A 300 3.22 -14.20 22.63
CA ASP A 300 4.53 -13.79 22.14
C ASP A 300 5.53 -13.53 23.27
N VAL A 301 5.10 -12.89 24.38
CA VAL A 301 5.92 -12.77 25.59
C VAL A 301 6.33 -14.13 26.12
N GLN A 302 5.39 -15.08 26.23
CA GLN A 302 5.68 -16.44 26.67
C GLN A 302 6.67 -17.14 25.74
N THR A 303 6.53 -16.96 24.43
CA THR A 303 7.42 -17.55 23.41
C THR A 303 8.81 -16.91 23.47
N LEU A 304 8.93 -15.60 23.66
CA LEU A 304 10.20 -14.91 23.89
C LEU A 304 10.90 -15.45 25.14
N LEU A 305 10.16 -15.62 26.23
CA LEU A 305 10.71 -16.03 27.53
C LEU A 305 11.08 -17.52 27.59
N ARG A 306 10.47 -18.36 26.75
CA ARG A 306 10.68 -19.81 26.66
C ARG A 306 11.70 -20.18 25.58
N ASP A 307 11.50 -19.69 24.36
CA ASP A 307 12.22 -20.12 23.15
C ASP A 307 13.21 -19.06 22.64
N GLY A 308 13.20 -17.86 23.23
CA GLY A 308 14.05 -16.76 22.78
C GLY A 308 13.55 -16.05 21.52
N LEU A 309 12.40 -16.43 20.96
CA LEU A 309 11.83 -15.82 19.77
C LEU A 309 11.51 -14.33 20.01
N PRO A 310 12.11 -13.39 19.26
CA PRO A 310 11.85 -11.96 19.45
C PRO A 310 10.38 -11.57 19.27
N MET A 311 9.98 -10.52 20.01
CA MET A 311 8.67 -9.90 19.83
C MET A 311 8.55 -9.34 18.40
N PRO A 312 7.36 -9.38 17.77
CA PRO A 312 7.06 -8.62 16.56
C PRO A 312 7.49 -7.15 16.69
N GLY A 313 7.96 -6.52 15.61
CA GLY A 313 8.44 -5.13 15.59
C GLY A 313 9.84 -4.93 16.18
N THR A 314 10.62 -5.99 16.40
CA THR A 314 11.94 -5.90 17.06
C THR A 314 13.07 -6.61 16.30
N LEU A 315 12.87 -6.94 15.02
CA LEU A 315 13.88 -7.62 14.18
C LEU A 315 14.52 -6.68 13.15
N LEU A 316 13.75 -5.71 12.64
CA LEU A 316 14.25 -4.78 11.62
C LEU A 316 14.78 -3.49 12.25
N SER A 317 15.94 -3.05 11.73
CA SER A 317 16.53 -1.75 12.04
C SER A 317 15.67 -0.60 11.50
N MET A 318 16.03 0.64 11.84
CA MET A 318 15.39 1.84 11.28
C MET A 318 15.46 1.89 9.74
N ASN A 319 16.46 1.24 9.14
CA ASN A 319 16.61 1.14 7.68
C ASN A 319 15.72 0.06 7.07
N GLY A 320 15.02 -0.75 7.88
CA GLY A 320 14.19 -1.86 7.44
C GLY A 320 14.97 -3.14 7.13
N THR A 321 16.29 -3.14 7.30
CA THR A 321 17.13 -4.33 7.18
C THR A 321 17.19 -5.07 8.52
N PRO A 322 17.42 -6.40 8.54
CA PRO A 322 17.65 -7.14 9.78
C PRO A 322 18.70 -6.45 10.66
N ALA A 323 18.41 -6.30 11.95
CA ALA A 323 19.34 -5.72 12.91
C ALA A 323 20.45 -6.73 13.26
N ASP A 324 21.66 -6.25 13.52
CA ASP A 324 22.78 -7.10 13.91
C ASP A 324 22.63 -7.63 15.35
N ASP A 325 22.59 -8.96 15.50
CA ASP A 325 22.44 -9.65 16.80
C ASP A 325 23.53 -9.27 17.83
N ASN A 326 24.71 -8.83 17.37
CA ASN A 326 25.86 -8.51 18.21
C ASN A 326 25.86 -7.08 18.76
N THR A 327 24.90 -6.24 18.36
CA THR A 327 24.80 -4.87 18.84
C THR A 327 23.68 -4.76 19.88
N PHE A 328 23.96 -4.13 21.03
CA PHE A 328 22.94 -3.70 21.99
C PHE A 328 22.11 -2.55 21.40
N ASP A 329 21.52 -2.76 20.22
CA ASP A 329 20.73 -1.78 19.51
C ASP A 329 19.44 -1.49 20.27
N ALA A 330 18.90 -0.30 20.07
CA ALA A 330 17.60 0.11 20.58
C ALA A 330 16.48 -0.79 20.07
N VAL A 331 16.62 -1.41 18.90
CA VAL A 331 15.61 -2.29 18.27
C VAL A 331 15.29 -3.50 19.17
N SER A 332 16.29 -4.11 19.78
CA SER A 332 16.13 -5.27 20.66
C SER A 332 15.80 -4.90 22.12
N PHE A 333 15.67 -3.60 22.43
CA PHE A 333 15.33 -3.11 23.77
C PHE A 333 14.04 -3.71 24.35
N PRO A 334 12.90 -3.80 23.62
CA PRO A 334 11.69 -4.40 24.17
C PRO A 334 11.91 -5.85 24.64
N ASN A 335 12.68 -6.63 23.88
CA ASN A 335 13.03 -8.01 24.24
C ASN A 335 13.86 -8.06 25.53
N ARG A 336 14.85 -7.17 25.69
CA ARG A 336 15.67 -7.09 26.92
C ARG A 336 14.85 -6.65 28.12
N LEU A 337 14.02 -5.62 27.94
CA LEU A 337 13.12 -5.12 28.99
C LEU A 337 12.24 -6.25 29.53
N ILE A 338 11.62 -7.04 28.65
CA ILE A 338 10.78 -8.17 29.03
C ILE A 338 11.60 -9.29 29.71
N LYS A 339 12.76 -9.65 29.15
CA LYS A 339 13.58 -10.78 29.65
C LYS A 339 14.24 -10.49 31.00
N GLU A 340 14.80 -9.29 31.16
CA GLU A 340 15.70 -8.94 32.28
C GLU A 340 15.06 -7.97 33.28
N GLY A 341 14.02 -7.25 32.86
CA GLY A 341 13.42 -6.17 33.65
C GLY A 341 12.07 -6.52 34.29
N ILE A 342 11.11 -7.00 33.49
CA ILE A 342 9.68 -7.04 33.87
C ILE A 342 9.02 -8.41 33.64
N ARG A 343 9.79 -9.50 33.67
CA ARG A 343 9.36 -10.85 33.28
C ARG A 343 8.06 -11.31 33.96
N SER A 344 8.00 -11.24 35.29
CA SER A 344 6.84 -11.68 36.09
C SER A 344 5.67 -10.73 35.98
N GLU A 345 5.96 -9.44 36.02
CA GLU A 345 5.01 -8.36 36.11
C GLU A 345 4.21 -8.23 34.82
N ILE A 346 4.88 -8.32 33.66
CA ILE A 346 4.20 -8.28 32.37
C ILE A 346 3.28 -9.51 32.17
N LEU A 347 3.68 -10.67 32.69
CA LEU A 347 2.83 -11.86 32.71
C LEU A 347 1.66 -11.71 33.68
N GLN A 348 1.77 -10.95 34.77
CA GLN A 348 0.60 -10.68 35.63
C GLN A 348 -0.35 -9.69 34.94
N VAL A 349 0.17 -8.59 34.38
CA VAL A 349 -0.61 -7.54 33.69
C VAL A 349 -1.41 -8.08 32.50
N THR A 350 -0.91 -9.12 31.85
CA THR A 350 -1.54 -9.74 30.68
C THR A 350 -2.38 -10.99 31.03
N ASP A 351 -2.41 -11.41 32.30
CA ASP A 351 -3.19 -12.57 32.73
C ASP A 351 -4.69 -12.22 32.82
N ARG A 352 -5.51 -12.91 32.03
CA ARG A 352 -6.96 -12.69 31.97
C ARG A 352 -7.73 -13.21 33.16
N THR A 353 -7.13 -14.10 33.97
CA THR A 353 -7.74 -14.55 35.23
C THR A 353 -7.63 -13.49 36.32
N MET A 354 -6.62 -12.62 36.24
CA MET A 354 -6.34 -11.57 37.22
C MET A 354 -6.77 -10.19 36.74
N ASN A 355 -6.60 -9.90 35.45
CA ASN A 355 -6.81 -8.59 34.83
C ASN A 355 -7.76 -8.72 33.62
N GLU A 356 -9.05 -8.88 33.91
CA GLU A 356 -10.09 -9.09 32.92
C GLU A 356 -10.17 -7.94 31.90
N ASP A 357 -10.04 -6.70 32.36
CA ASP A 357 -10.14 -5.47 31.55
C ASP A 357 -8.81 -5.02 30.90
N SER A 358 -7.78 -5.86 30.91
CA SER A 358 -6.47 -5.51 30.31
C SER A 358 -6.61 -5.22 28.81
N THR A 359 -5.96 -4.16 28.34
CA THR A 359 -5.95 -3.73 26.93
C THR A 359 -4.52 -3.44 26.49
N ILE A 360 -4.29 -3.37 25.18
CA ILE A 360 -2.99 -2.92 24.64
C ILE A 360 -2.64 -1.50 25.14
N GLY A 361 -3.65 -0.64 25.34
CA GLY A 361 -3.45 0.69 25.91
C GLY A 361 -2.93 0.66 27.36
N LEU A 362 -3.45 -0.25 28.20
CA LEU A 362 -2.95 -0.43 29.56
C LEU A 362 -1.54 -1.03 29.58
N ILE A 363 -1.24 -1.96 28.67
CA ILE A 363 0.11 -2.52 28.51
C ILE A 363 1.09 -1.42 28.07
N ARG A 364 0.69 -0.55 27.13
CA ARG A 364 1.47 0.62 26.73
C ARG A 364 1.78 1.50 27.93
N ASP A 365 0.77 1.89 28.71
CA ASP A 365 0.94 2.78 29.87
C ASP A 365 1.88 2.17 30.92
N TYR A 366 1.76 0.85 31.15
CA TYR A 366 2.69 0.10 31.99
C TYR A 366 4.13 0.16 31.48
N LEU A 367 4.35 -0.11 30.19
CA LEU A 367 5.68 -0.05 29.56
C LEU A 367 6.26 1.37 29.58
N GLU A 368 5.44 2.40 29.38
CA GLU A 368 5.88 3.80 29.49
C GLU A 368 6.41 4.12 30.90
N ASN A 369 5.73 3.63 31.93
CA ASN A 369 6.15 3.83 33.31
C ASN A 369 7.45 3.08 33.62
N CYS A 370 7.64 1.88 33.04
CA CYS A 370 8.90 1.15 33.12
C CYS A 370 10.07 1.95 32.53
N VAL A 371 9.86 2.62 31.39
CA VAL A 371 10.91 3.44 30.74
C VAL A 371 11.24 4.70 31.54
N LYS A 372 10.31 5.21 32.35
CA LYS A 372 10.56 6.35 33.25
C LYS A 372 11.41 5.95 34.47
N ASP A 373 11.44 4.66 34.84
CA ASP A 373 12.25 4.16 35.96
C ASP A 373 13.73 4.02 35.57
N ARG A 374 14.54 4.98 36.04
CA ARG A 374 15.98 5.01 35.79
C ARG A 374 16.72 3.80 36.38
N SER A 375 16.24 3.22 37.47
CA SER A 375 16.88 2.07 38.11
C SER A 375 16.65 0.80 37.29
N LEU A 376 15.45 0.64 36.74
CA LEU A 376 15.09 -0.44 35.82
C LEU A 376 15.88 -0.33 34.52
N ILE A 377 15.88 0.85 33.89
CA ILE A 377 16.63 1.08 32.64
C ILE A 377 18.13 0.82 32.82
N ARG A 378 18.73 1.28 33.93
CA ARG A 378 20.14 1.00 34.21
C ARG A 378 20.42 -0.50 34.37
N ARG A 379 19.47 -1.27 34.93
CA ARG A 379 19.59 -2.72 35.08
C ARG A 379 19.52 -3.43 33.72
N VAL A 380 18.51 -3.10 32.91
CA VAL A 380 18.26 -3.67 31.58
C VAL A 380 19.36 -3.33 30.57
N ASN A 381 19.95 -2.13 30.68
CA ASN A 381 21.07 -1.72 29.81
C ASN A 381 22.45 -2.08 30.40
N GLY A 382 22.53 -2.68 31.59
CA GLY A 382 23.78 -3.09 32.23
C GLY A 382 24.79 -1.95 32.50
N LYS A 383 26.10 -2.25 32.40
CA LYS A 383 27.22 -1.27 32.58
C LYS A 383 27.46 -0.37 31.36
N ILE A 384 26.53 -0.31 30.40
CA ILE A 384 26.68 0.54 29.22
C ILE A 384 26.58 2.00 29.66
N ILE A 385 27.75 2.66 29.78
CA ILE A 385 27.85 4.11 29.89
C ILE A 385 27.60 4.66 28.49
N THR A 386 26.35 4.68 28.02
CA THR A 386 26.01 5.53 26.89
C THR A 386 25.98 6.97 27.38
N SER A 387 27.03 7.69 27.01
CA SER A 387 27.04 9.14 26.96
C SER A 387 25.77 9.64 26.26
N ARG A 388 24.90 10.29 27.04
CA ARG A 388 23.66 11.02 26.66
C ARG A 388 22.39 10.17 26.46
N ASN A 389 21.45 10.30 27.42
CA ASN A 389 20.00 10.46 27.23
C ASN A 389 19.30 9.75 26.04
N SER A 390 19.49 8.45 25.79
CA SER A 390 18.86 7.78 24.63
C SER A 390 17.55 7.04 24.93
N THR A 391 16.69 7.59 25.80
CA THR A 391 15.33 7.03 26.04
C THR A 391 14.44 7.08 24.80
N THR A 392 14.74 7.95 23.83
CA THR A 392 13.87 8.17 22.66
C THR A 392 13.89 6.98 21.69
N ALA A 393 15.06 6.41 21.40
CA ALA A 393 15.16 5.26 20.49
C ALA A 393 14.50 4.00 21.09
N GLU A 394 14.70 3.76 22.39
CA GLU A 394 14.05 2.68 23.14
C GLU A 394 12.52 2.81 23.11
N LYS A 395 12.01 4.03 23.32
CA LYS A 395 10.57 4.33 23.20
C LYS A 395 10.04 4.11 21.79
N VAL A 396 10.81 4.45 20.74
CA VAL A 396 10.41 4.18 19.36
C VAL A 396 10.30 2.67 19.11
N SER A 397 11.25 1.87 19.60
CA SER A 397 11.20 0.42 19.48
C SER A 397 10.01 -0.21 20.22
N LEU A 398 9.72 0.26 21.44
CA LEU A 398 8.52 -0.19 22.16
C LEU A 398 7.24 0.16 21.40
N ARG A 399 7.17 1.36 20.83
CA ARG A 399 6.03 1.78 20.01
C ARG A 399 5.88 0.90 18.77
N ASN A 400 6.98 0.55 18.10
CA ASN A 400 6.97 -0.32 16.93
C ASN A 400 6.52 -1.76 17.26
N MET A 401 6.90 -2.28 18.43
CA MET A 401 6.40 -3.57 18.93
C MET A 401 4.89 -3.48 19.23
N LEU A 402 4.46 -2.47 19.99
CA LEU A 402 3.06 -2.32 20.38
C LEU A 402 2.12 -2.08 19.20
N SER A 403 2.59 -1.44 18.13
CA SER A 403 1.77 -1.23 16.93
C SER A 403 1.37 -2.53 16.24
N ARG A 404 2.06 -3.66 16.50
CA ARG A 404 1.73 -4.98 15.93
C ARG A 404 0.48 -5.60 16.55
N TYR A 405 0.12 -5.18 17.75
CA TYR A 405 -1.04 -5.70 18.49
C TYR A 405 -2.25 -4.75 18.47
N TRP A 406 -2.04 -3.51 18.02
CA TRP A 406 -3.08 -2.50 17.94
C TRP A 406 -4.11 -2.85 16.86
N ASP A 407 -5.36 -3.08 17.26
CA ASP A 407 -6.44 -3.55 16.39
C ASP A 407 -6.05 -4.78 15.54
N ASN A 408 -5.15 -5.62 16.05
CA ASN A 408 -4.62 -6.78 15.34
C ASN A 408 -4.42 -7.96 16.30
N PRO A 409 -5.40 -8.88 16.37
CA PRO A 409 -5.28 -10.10 17.17
C PRO A 409 -4.58 -11.25 16.42
N SER A 410 -4.14 -11.04 15.18
CA SER A 410 -3.55 -12.09 14.35
C SER A 410 -2.09 -12.34 14.69
N ILE A 411 -1.52 -13.42 14.11
CA ILE A 411 -0.10 -13.75 14.24
C ILE A 411 0.82 -12.85 13.40
N PHE A 412 0.25 -12.06 12.49
CA PHE A 412 0.99 -11.25 11.54
C PHE A 412 1.27 -9.85 12.10
N SER A 413 2.35 -9.24 11.64
CA SER A 413 2.79 -7.89 11.99
C SER A 413 1.80 -6.78 11.60
N ILE A 414 0.88 -7.06 10.69
CA ILE A 414 -0.14 -6.11 10.22
C ILE A 414 -1.53 -6.74 10.25
N ASN A 415 -2.55 -5.90 10.29
CA ASN A 415 -3.92 -6.34 10.09
C ASN A 415 -4.19 -6.61 8.60
N LEU A 416 -4.19 -7.89 8.23
CA LEU A 416 -4.40 -8.33 6.84
C LEU A 416 -5.81 -8.03 6.29
N ILE A 417 -6.84 -7.99 7.15
CA ILE A 417 -8.19 -7.59 6.72
C ILE A 417 -8.12 -6.15 6.21
N GLY A 418 -7.58 -5.24 7.02
CA GLY A 418 -7.42 -3.85 6.64
C GLY A 418 -6.54 -3.66 5.39
N ALA A 419 -5.47 -4.47 5.25
CA ALA A 419 -4.59 -4.42 4.08
C ALA A 419 -5.35 -4.77 2.78
N VAL A 420 -6.09 -5.87 2.76
CA VAL A 420 -6.92 -6.29 1.61
C VAL A 420 -7.96 -5.22 1.26
N ILE A 421 -8.63 -4.64 2.26
CA ILE A 421 -9.64 -3.61 2.04
C ILE A 421 -9.03 -2.35 1.42
N ARG A 422 -7.87 -1.88 1.91
CA ARG A 422 -7.17 -0.73 1.32
C ARG A 422 -6.71 -1.01 -0.11
N GLN A 423 -6.17 -2.20 -0.38
CA GLN A 423 -5.80 -2.59 -1.75
C GLN A 423 -7.01 -2.62 -2.70
N GLY A 424 -8.21 -2.93 -2.19
CA GLY A 424 -9.46 -2.85 -2.96
C GLY A 424 -9.69 -1.49 -3.63
N THR A 425 -9.33 -0.37 -2.98
CA THR A 425 -9.45 0.98 -3.56
C THR A 425 -8.48 1.18 -4.74
N PHE A 426 -7.27 0.64 -4.66
CA PHE A 426 -6.31 0.67 -5.78
C PHE A 426 -6.87 -0.11 -6.97
N ILE A 427 -7.34 -1.34 -6.72
CA ILE A 427 -7.88 -2.24 -7.75
C ILE A 427 -9.09 -1.61 -8.46
N GLU A 428 -10.04 -1.04 -7.71
CA GLU A 428 -11.19 -0.32 -8.30
C GLU A 428 -10.76 0.80 -9.26
N LYS A 429 -9.76 1.59 -8.88
CA LYS A 429 -9.26 2.70 -9.69
C LYS A 429 -8.53 2.18 -10.93
N ALA A 430 -7.70 1.15 -10.81
CA ALA A 430 -7.00 0.53 -11.92
C ALA A 430 -7.98 -0.07 -12.95
N GLU A 431 -9.01 -0.79 -12.48
CA GLU A 431 -10.07 -1.35 -13.33
C GLU A 431 -10.88 -0.29 -14.08
N LYS A 432 -11.20 0.81 -13.38
CA LYS A 432 -11.91 1.94 -13.99
C LYS A 432 -11.10 2.59 -15.11
N ILE A 433 -9.78 2.73 -14.94
CA ILE A 433 -8.90 3.24 -16.01
C ILE A 433 -8.83 2.22 -17.17
N GLY A 434 -8.86 0.93 -16.85
CA GLY A 434 -8.97 -0.13 -17.85
C GLY A 434 -7.68 -0.42 -18.61
N TRP A 435 -6.52 -0.30 -17.96
CA TRP A 435 -5.21 -0.53 -18.59
C TRP A 435 -5.10 -1.89 -19.27
N ILE A 436 -5.67 -2.95 -18.68
CA ILE A 436 -5.66 -4.30 -19.26
C ILE A 436 -6.36 -4.38 -20.64
N ARG A 437 -7.26 -3.44 -20.93
CA ARG A 437 -7.98 -3.32 -22.21
C ARG A 437 -7.31 -2.34 -23.18
N SER A 438 -6.11 -1.84 -22.87
CA SER A 438 -5.37 -0.93 -23.74
C SER A 438 -5.05 -1.63 -25.08
N PRO A 439 -5.33 -1.00 -26.24
CA PRO A 439 -4.96 -1.56 -27.55
C PRO A 439 -3.44 -1.65 -27.75
N THR A 440 -2.67 -0.92 -26.94
CA THR A 440 -1.20 -0.91 -26.94
C THR A 440 -0.68 -1.24 -25.53
N LEU A 441 -1.20 -2.32 -24.93
CA LEU A 441 -0.91 -2.72 -23.55
C LEU A 441 0.59 -2.76 -23.26
N GLU A 442 1.39 -3.45 -24.07
CA GLU A 442 2.84 -3.58 -23.82
C GLU A 442 3.56 -2.23 -23.83
N ALA A 443 3.26 -1.35 -24.78
CA ALA A 443 3.83 -0.02 -24.85
C ALA A 443 3.38 0.86 -23.66
N THR A 444 2.11 0.72 -23.26
CA THR A 444 1.54 1.43 -22.09
C THR A 444 2.29 1.03 -20.81
N ILE A 445 2.47 -0.27 -20.59
CA ILE A 445 3.20 -0.80 -19.43
C ILE A 445 4.69 -0.46 -19.51
N GLY A 446 5.30 -0.52 -20.69
CA GLY A 446 6.68 -0.09 -20.90
C GLY A 446 6.91 1.36 -20.48
N HIS A 447 5.95 2.25 -20.77
CA HIS A 447 5.99 3.63 -20.30
C HIS A 447 5.91 3.71 -18.76
N PHE A 448 5.06 2.91 -18.11
CA PHE A 448 4.95 2.89 -16.65
C PHE A 448 6.24 2.41 -15.98
N VAL A 449 6.91 1.40 -16.55
CA VAL A 449 8.21 0.90 -16.06
C VAL A 449 9.28 1.99 -16.15
N THR A 450 9.35 2.73 -17.26
CA THR A 450 10.28 3.88 -17.41
C THR A 450 10.02 4.96 -16.36
N LYS A 451 8.73 5.29 -16.14
CA LYS A 451 8.30 6.27 -15.15
C LYS A 451 8.63 5.82 -13.72
N TYR A 452 8.49 4.53 -13.41
CA TYR A 452 8.91 3.92 -12.15
C TYR A 452 10.41 4.04 -11.90
N GLY A 453 11.24 3.87 -12.94
CA GLY A 453 12.68 4.13 -12.86
C GLY A 453 12.98 5.58 -12.42
N SER A 454 12.32 6.55 -13.05
CA SER A 454 12.44 7.97 -12.67
C SER A 454 11.95 8.23 -11.23
N PHE A 455 10.86 7.58 -10.81
CA PHE A 455 10.38 7.67 -9.43
C PHE A 455 11.42 7.20 -8.40
N PHE A 456 12.10 6.08 -8.65
CA PHE A 456 13.15 5.60 -7.76
C PHE A 456 14.42 6.45 -7.78
N GLN A 457 14.72 7.12 -8.90
CA GLN A 457 15.77 8.14 -8.92
C GLN A 457 15.44 9.34 -8.03
N ILE A 458 14.16 9.73 -7.92
CA ILE A 458 13.73 10.78 -6.99
C ILE A 458 13.94 10.32 -5.55
N ILE A 459 13.55 9.08 -5.23
CA ILE A 459 13.74 8.50 -3.88
C ILE A 459 15.22 8.49 -3.51
N SER A 460 16.10 7.97 -4.37
CA SER A 460 17.52 7.81 -4.05
C SER A 460 18.24 9.15 -3.88
N LYS A 461 17.92 10.15 -4.70
CA LYS A 461 18.54 11.49 -4.66
C LYS A 461 18.01 12.38 -3.52
N ASN A 462 16.87 12.05 -2.91
CA ASN A 462 16.19 12.93 -1.96
C ASN A 462 15.83 12.20 -0.65
N LYS A 463 16.86 11.67 0.02
CA LYS A 463 16.69 10.95 1.29
C LYS A 463 15.95 11.80 2.32
N GLY A 464 14.96 11.20 2.99
CA GLY A 464 14.16 11.84 4.03
C GLY A 464 13.01 12.72 3.51
N HIS A 465 12.85 12.88 2.19
CA HIS A 465 11.64 13.46 1.62
C HIS A 465 10.58 12.40 1.39
N ALA A 466 9.33 12.79 1.62
CA ALA A 466 8.19 11.96 1.28
C ALA A 466 7.98 11.94 -0.24
N VAL A 467 8.00 10.76 -0.85
CA VAL A 467 7.82 10.55 -2.30
C VAL A 467 6.62 9.63 -2.50
N VAL A 468 5.62 10.06 -3.26
CA VAL A 468 4.35 9.33 -3.42
C VAL A 468 4.06 8.98 -4.87
N PRO A 469 3.58 7.76 -5.16
CA PRO A 469 3.39 7.28 -6.52
C PRO A 469 2.05 7.77 -7.14
N THR A 470 2.02 7.98 -8.45
CA THR A 470 0.76 7.92 -9.21
C THR A 470 0.32 6.47 -9.41
N LEU A 471 -0.96 6.23 -9.72
CA LEU A 471 -1.52 4.88 -9.84
C LEU A 471 -0.72 3.97 -10.78
N ASP A 472 -0.25 4.49 -11.91
CA ASP A 472 0.57 3.77 -12.89
C ASP A 472 1.96 3.41 -12.37
N VAL A 473 2.60 4.31 -11.61
CA VAL A 473 3.88 4.03 -10.93
C VAL A 473 3.68 3.00 -9.82
N ASP A 474 2.57 3.12 -9.07
CA ASP A 474 2.25 2.25 -7.95
C ASP A 474 1.96 0.82 -8.41
N LEU A 475 1.33 0.64 -9.57
CA LEU A 475 1.18 -0.67 -10.21
C LEU A 475 2.53 -1.38 -10.40
N ILE A 476 3.51 -0.68 -10.96
CA ILE A 476 4.85 -1.24 -11.20
C ILE A 476 5.56 -1.47 -9.86
N TRP A 477 5.37 -0.57 -8.89
CA TRP A 477 5.95 -0.72 -7.57
C TRP A 477 5.42 -1.94 -6.82
N HIS A 478 4.10 -2.14 -6.80
CA HIS A 478 3.46 -3.35 -6.27
C HIS A 478 3.98 -4.59 -7.00
N THR A 479 4.09 -4.54 -8.32
CA THR A 479 4.65 -5.67 -9.11
C THR A 479 6.07 -6.02 -8.66
N HIS A 480 6.91 -5.03 -8.36
CA HIS A 480 8.26 -5.25 -7.84
C HIS A 480 8.22 -5.94 -6.46
N GLN A 481 7.37 -5.46 -5.55
CA GLN A 481 7.24 -6.00 -4.18
C GLN A 481 6.80 -7.46 -4.15
N LEU A 482 6.06 -7.91 -5.17
CA LEU A 482 5.68 -9.32 -5.38
C LEU A 482 6.88 -10.22 -5.72
N SER A 483 8.10 -9.66 -5.79
CA SER A 483 9.39 -10.37 -5.80
C SER A 483 10.28 -9.83 -4.69
N PRO A 484 10.01 -10.13 -3.42
CA PRO A 484 10.47 -9.32 -2.30
C PRO A 484 11.98 -9.43 -2.08
N ALA A 485 12.62 -10.56 -2.39
CA ALA A 485 14.08 -10.66 -2.41
C ALA A 485 14.73 -9.78 -3.49
N ARG A 486 14.14 -9.73 -4.69
CA ARG A 486 14.60 -8.83 -5.77
C ARG A 486 14.40 -7.37 -5.37
N TYR A 487 13.22 -7.03 -4.83
CA TYR A 487 12.90 -5.69 -4.35
C TYR A 487 13.80 -5.23 -3.20
N PHE A 488 14.09 -6.10 -2.24
CA PHE A 488 15.02 -5.82 -1.14
C PHE A 488 16.42 -5.49 -1.66
N ARG A 489 16.99 -6.31 -2.55
CA ARG A 489 18.30 -6.06 -3.16
C ARG A 489 18.31 -4.76 -3.98
N PHE A 490 17.28 -4.53 -4.79
CA PHE A 490 17.13 -3.33 -5.60
C PHE A 490 17.11 -2.05 -4.75
N THR A 491 16.27 -2.01 -3.71
CA THR A 491 16.11 -0.82 -2.89
C THR A 491 17.32 -0.54 -2.01
N THR A 492 17.87 -1.57 -1.35
CA THR A 492 19.04 -1.42 -0.48
C THR A 492 20.29 -1.02 -1.25
N SER A 493 20.50 -1.55 -2.46
CA SER A 493 21.61 -1.11 -3.31
C SER A 493 21.43 0.34 -3.78
N LEU A 494 20.23 0.71 -4.23
CA LEU A 494 19.96 2.04 -4.78
C LEU A 494 19.90 3.16 -3.72
N THR A 495 19.60 2.83 -2.47
CA THR A 495 19.35 3.81 -1.40
C THR A 495 20.30 3.68 -0.21
N GLU A 496 21.52 3.17 -0.44
CA GLU A 496 22.59 3.05 0.56
C GLU A 496 22.17 2.28 1.83
N GLY A 497 21.68 1.06 1.63
CA GLY A 497 21.32 0.11 2.68
C GLY A 497 19.92 0.31 3.26
N ILE A 498 19.08 1.17 2.68
CA ILE A 498 17.70 1.37 3.12
C ILE A 498 16.77 0.43 2.35
N PHE A 499 16.00 -0.39 3.07
CA PHE A 499 14.93 -1.18 2.47
C PHE A 499 13.69 -0.29 2.33
N VAL A 500 13.48 0.32 1.17
CA VAL A 500 12.36 1.26 0.96
C VAL A 500 11.03 0.56 1.26
N ASP A 501 10.21 1.20 2.10
CA ASP A 501 8.93 0.66 2.52
C ASP A 501 7.78 1.21 1.69
N HIS A 502 6.74 0.41 1.53
CA HIS A 502 5.44 0.83 1.02
C HIS A 502 4.48 0.83 2.18
N ASP A 503 4.39 2.00 2.83
CA ASP A 503 3.53 2.17 3.99
C ASP A 503 2.08 2.09 3.53
N ASP A 504 1.38 1.05 3.96
CA ASP A 504 -0.02 0.83 3.63
C ASP A 504 -0.97 1.77 4.39
N LYS A 505 -0.44 2.66 5.26
CA LYS A 505 -1.18 3.60 6.09
C LYS A 505 -0.48 4.96 6.20
N VAL A 506 -0.87 5.90 5.35
CA VAL A 506 -0.33 7.27 5.31
C VAL A 506 -1.37 8.33 5.64
N ASP A 507 -0.99 9.29 6.50
CA ASP A 507 -1.77 10.49 6.79
C ASP A 507 -2.17 11.27 5.52
N GLU A 508 -3.48 11.48 5.34
CA GLU A 508 -4.05 12.21 4.20
C GLU A 508 -3.45 13.61 3.96
N LEU A 509 -3.10 14.33 5.04
CA LEU A 509 -2.53 15.67 4.93
C LEU A 509 -1.11 15.64 4.34
N LYS A 510 -0.32 14.63 4.71
CA LYS A 510 1.06 14.47 4.21
C LYS A 510 1.10 14.03 2.75
N LEU A 511 0.10 13.26 2.30
CA LEU A 511 0.02 12.78 0.92
C LEU A 511 -0.06 13.94 -0.08
N ASN A 512 -0.83 14.99 0.24
CA ASN A 512 -0.95 16.16 -0.64
C ASN A 512 0.41 16.84 -0.87
N ASP A 513 1.10 17.21 0.20
CA ASP A 513 2.36 17.96 0.11
C ASP A 513 3.46 17.13 -0.54
N ALA A 514 3.51 15.83 -0.23
CA ALA A 514 4.39 14.88 -0.89
C ALA A 514 4.07 14.76 -2.39
N PHE A 515 2.80 14.78 -2.79
CA PHE A 515 2.41 14.68 -4.21
C PHE A 515 2.80 15.91 -5.01
N VAL A 516 2.55 17.11 -4.48
CA VAL A 516 2.99 18.37 -5.09
C VAL A 516 4.51 18.35 -5.26
N TRP A 517 5.24 18.02 -4.19
CA TRP A 517 6.70 17.96 -4.23
C TRP A 517 7.22 16.92 -5.22
N THR A 518 6.68 15.69 -5.21
CA THR A 518 7.09 14.59 -6.10
C THR A 518 6.87 14.95 -7.56
N SER A 519 5.70 15.52 -7.87
CA SER A 519 5.35 15.97 -9.22
C SER A 519 6.33 17.02 -9.74
N LEU A 520 6.74 17.96 -8.89
CA LEU A 520 7.73 18.98 -9.26
C LEU A 520 9.12 18.37 -9.48
N GLN A 521 9.55 17.41 -8.65
CA GLN A 521 10.84 16.74 -8.86
C GLN A 521 10.85 15.93 -10.14
N TYR A 522 9.76 15.18 -10.42
CA TYR A 522 9.61 14.43 -11.67
C TYR A 522 9.75 15.36 -12.88
N GLN A 523 8.98 16.45 -12.92
CA GLN A 523 9.06 17.44 -14.00
C GLN A 523 10.48 17.99 -14.21
N LYS A 524 11.25 18.18 -13.12
CA LYS A 524 12.64 18.67 -13.22
C LYS A 524 13.57 17.63 -13.83
N ILE A 525 13.50 16.38 -13.39
CA ILE A 525 14.44 15.34 -13.84
C ILE A 525 14.14 14.83 -15.26
N THR A 526 12.89 14.92 -15.71
CA THR A 526 12.47 14.48 -17.05
C THR A 526 12.44 15.60 -18.08
N GLY A 527 12.83 16.83 -17.70
CA GLY A 527 12.83 17.96 -18.64
C GLY A 527 11.44 18.44 -19.05
N GLY A 528 10.41 18.21 -18.21
CA GLY A 528 9.07 18.76 -18.40
C GLY A 528 7.96 17.74 -18.67
N GLU A 529 8.21 16.44 -18.51
CA GLU A 529 7.13 15.45 -18.55
C GLU A 529 6.16 15.62 -17.37
N LEU A 530 4.91 15.22 -17.58
CA LEU A 530 3.86 15.33 -16.58
C LEU A 530 3.89 14.10 -15.65
N TYR A 531 4.00 14.33 -14.35
CA TYR A 531 3.93 13.23 -13.40
C TYR A 531 2.53 12.61 -13.30
N SER A 532 1.47 13.42 -13.38
CA SER A 532 0.08 12.93 -13.43
C SER A 532 -0.62 13.46 -14.67
N GLU A 533 -1.25 12.56 -15.41
CA GLU A 533 -2.04 12.85 -16.61
C GLU A 533 -3.54 13.01 -16.29
N CYS A 534 -3.93 12.96 -15.02
CA CYS A 534 -5.31 13.21 -14.61
C CYS A 534 -5.67 14.69 -14.80
N THR A 535 -6.83 14.97 -15.39
CA THR A 535 -7.38 16.34 -15.61
C THR A 535 -8.44 16.74 -14.59
N CYS A 536 -8.38 16.16 -13.38
CA CYS A 536 -9.22 16.63 -12.29
C CYS A 536 -8.79 18.04 -11.85
N TRP A 537 -9.73 18.77 -11.26
CA TRP A 537 -9.52 20.11 -10.72
C TRP A 537 -8.25 20.22 -9.86
N TYR A 538 -8.00 19.22 -9.01
CA TYR A 538 -6.84 19.18 -8.12
C TYR A 538 -5.52 19.06 -8.90
N CYS A 539 -5.41 18.10 -9.81
CA CYS A 539 -4.21 17.92 -10.63
C CYS A 539 -3.92 19.13 -11.52
N ASP A 540 -4.96 19.77 -12.06
CA ASP A 540 -4.82 21.04 -12.80
C ASP A 540 -4.22 22.13 -11.91
N ALA A 541 -4.76 22.30 -10.68
CA ALA A 541 -4.25 23.27 -9.73
C ALA A 541 -2.79 23.00 -9.35
N VAL A 542 -2.42 21.74 -9.09
CA VAL A 542 -1.05 21.32 -8.78
C VAL A 542 -0.09 21.65 -9.92
N ARG A 543 -0.42 21.25 -11.16
CA ARG A 543 0.40 21.59 -12.34
C ARG A 543 0.59 23.10 -12.49
N GLU A 544 -0.47 23.87 -12.25
CA GLU A 544 -0.41 25.32 -12.33
C GLU A 544 0.46 25.94 -11.23
N THR A 545 0.50 25.36 -10.03
CA THR A 545 1.42 25.83 -8.98
C THR A 545 2.89 25.65 -9.35
N HIS A 546 3.26 24.54 -10.01
CA HIS A 546 4.64 24.29 -10.44
C HIS A 546 5.11 25.26 -11.53
N ASN A 547 4.17 25.69 -12.37
CA ASN A 547 4.40 26.57 -13.51
C ASN A 547 4.59 28.05 -13.13
N ARG A 548 4.52 28.38 -11.83
CA ARG A 548 4.57 29.76 -11.27
C ARG A 548 5.92 30.18 -10.66
N GLY A 549 7.01 29.44 -10.88
CA GLY A 549 8.35 29.81 -10.41
C GLY A 549 8.96 31.05 -11.11
N PHE A 550 9.33 32.05 -10.30
CA PHE A 550 10.02 33.33 -10.53
C PHE A 550 9.94 33.99 -11.93
N SER A 551 9.15 35.08 -11.96
CA SER A 551 9.09 36.11 -13.00
C SER A 551 10.48 36.58 -13.45
N ARG A 552 10.89 36.07 -14.63
CA ARG A 552 11.76 36.65 -15.70
C ARG A 552 12.61 35.60 -16.43
N PHE A 553 12.72 34.36 -15.92
CA PHE A 553 13.39 33.26 -16.61
C PHE A 553 12.62 31.94 -16.42
N ILE A 554 11.88 31.51 -17.44
CA ILE A 554 11.18 30.23 -17.43
C ILE A 554 12.20 29.15 -17.80
N SER A 555 12.39 28.14 -16.95
CA SER A 555 13.26 27.01 -17.31
C SER A 555 12.70 26.23 -18.51
N PRO A 556 13.55 25.62 -19.36
CA PRO A 556 13.08 24.79 -20.46
C PRO A 556 12.10 23.69 -20.02
N SER A 557 12.33 23.11 -18.84
CA SER A 557 11.43 22.11 -18.24
C SER A 557 10.03 22.66 -17.90
N VAL A 558 9.91 23.91 -17.46
CA VAL A 558 8.60 24.54 -17.20
C VAL A 558 7.88 24.87 -18.51
N SER A 559 8.61 25.34 -19.53
CA SER A 559 8.04 25.57 -20.86
C SER A 559 7.52 24.28 -21.50
N SER A 560 8.32 23.21 -21.44
CA SER A 560 7.93 21.88 -21.91
C SER A 560 6.70 21.35 -21.15
N ALA A 561 6.68 21.47 -19.82
CA ALA A 561 5.52 21.06 -19.01
C ALA A 561 4.24 21.81 -19.36
N LYS A 562 4.31 23.11 -19.64
CA LYS A 562 3.15 23.90 -20.11
C LYS A 562 2.64 23.41 -21.47
N SER A 563 3.55 23.10 -22.39
CA SER A 563 3.20 22.54 -23.70
C SER A 563 2.51 21.18 -23.55
N ASN A 564 3.10 20.28 -22.76
CA ASN A 564 2.57 18.94 -22.49
C ASN A 564 1.19 18.99 -21.82
N ALA A 565 0.98 19.89 -20.85
CA ALA A 565 -0.32 20.08 -20.20
C ALA A 565 -1.38 20.58 -21.20
N THR A 566 -1.02 21.49 -22.10
CA THR A 566 -1.92 21.99 -23.15
C THR A 566 -2.35 20.87 -24.10
N THR A 567 -1.41 20.03 -24.53
CA THR A 567 -1.67 18.86 -25.38
C THR A 567 -2.59 17.85 -24.69
N LEU A 568 -2.37 17.59 -23.39
CA LEU A 568 -3.24 16.72 -22.59
C LEU A 568 -4.69 17.22 -22.55
N HIS A 569 -4.91 18.52 -22.32
CA HIS A 569 -6.26 19.10 -22.33
C HIS A 569 -6.93 19.01 -23.70
N LYS A 570 -6.19 19.27 -24.79
CA LYS A 570 -6.73 19.13 -26.17
C LYS A 570 -7.17 17.69 -26.46
N ARG A 571 -6.35 16.70 -26.06
CA ARG A 571 -6.70 15.27 -26.22
C ARG A 571 -7.98 14.92 -25.46
N ASN A 572 -8.13 15.40 -24.22
CA ASN A 572 -9.31 15.07 -23.41
C ASN A 572 -10.58 15.81 -23.84
N GLN A 573 -10.49 16.98 -24.48
CA GLN A 573 -11.66 17.64 -25.08
C GLN A 573 -12.23 16.90 -26.29
N SER A 574 -11.39 16.11 -26.99
CA SER A 574 -11.82 15.29 -28.13
C SER A 574 -12.51 13.99 -27.74
N ILE A 575 -12.47 13.63 -26.45
CA ILE A 575 -13.12 12.44 -25.89
C ILE A 575 -14.33 12.94 -25.10
N ASP A 576 -15.55 12.66 -25.56
CA ASP A 576 -16.81 13.15 -24.98
C ASP A 576 -17.17 12.49 -23.62
N SER A 577 -16.16 12.20 -22.78
CA SER A 577 -16.33 11.56 -21.49
C SER A 577 -16.15 12.58 -20.35
N LYS A 578 -17.21 12.75 -19.56
CA LYS A 578 -17.24 13.59 -18.34
C LYS A 578 -16.39 13.03 -17.18
N GLU A 579 -15.64 11.96 -17.38
CA GLU A 579 -14.86 11.27 -16.34
C GLU A 579 -13.36 11.45 -16.53
N THR A 580 -12.64 11.68 -15.44
CA THR A 580 -11.18 11.84 -15.43
C THR A 580 -10.49 10.50 -15.77
N THR A 581 -9.92 10.37 -16.96
CA THR A 581 -9.41 9.11 -17.52
C THR A 581 -7.92 8.84 -17.28
N GLY A 582 -7.15 9.82 -16.79
CA GLY A 582 -5.69 9.68 -16.61
C GLY A 582 -5.25 9.26 -15.20
N PRO A 583 -4.06 8.64 -15.06
CA PRO A 583 -3.50 8.25 -13.76
C PRO A 583 -3.34 9.45 -12.80
N HIS A 584 -3.96 9.30 -11.63
CA HIS A 584 -3.91 10.24 -10.51
C HIS A 584 -2.92 9.76 -9.43
N LEU A 585 -2.62 10.57 -8.40
CA LEU A 585 -2.03 10.11 -7.13
C LEU A 585 -2.71 8.82 -6.65
N SER A 586 -1.90 7.81 -6.32
CA SER A 586 -2.38 6.62 -5.62
C SER A 586 -2.58 6.96 -4.13
N SER A 587 -3.81 6.81 -3.66
CA SER A 587 -4.23 7.19 -2.29
C SER A 587 -4.84 6.03 -1.52
N HIS A 588 -4.61 4.79 -1.96
CA HIS A 588 -5.21 3.60 -1.35
C HIS A 588 -4.71 3.34 0.08
N ASN A 589 -3.52 3.85 0.40
CA ASN A 589 -2.95 3.86 1.76
C ASN A 589 -3.41 5.07 2.60
N ALA A 590 -4.23 5.99 2.08
CA ALA A 590 -4.63 7.19 2.80
C ALA A 590 -5.52 6.87 4.02
N VAL A 591 -5.12 7.37 5.18
CA VAL A 591 -5.80 7.16 6.47
C VAL A 591 -5.88 8.46 7.26
N ARG A 592 -6.88 8.55 8.15
CA ARG A 592 -7.00 9.66 9.11
C ARG A 592 -6.26 9.36 10.41
N ILE A 593 -5.57 10.37 10.95
CA ILE A 593 -5.02 10.35 12.31
C ILE A 593 -6.01 11.02 13.26
N GLN A 594 -6.61 10.25 14.17
CA GLN A 594 -7.67 10.74 15.08
C GLN A 594 -7.28 11.94 15.96
N ALA A 595 -6.00 12.12 16.28
CA ALA A 595 -5.52 13.17 17.18
C ALA A 595 -4.89 14.39 16.48
N ARG A 596 -4.95 14.51 15.14
CA ARG A 596 -4.27 15.58 14.38
C ARG A 596 -5.15 16.41 13.45
N THR A 597 -6.44 16.15 13.35
CA THR A 597 -7.32 16.97 12.51
C THR A 597 -7.58 18.32 13.17
N ASP A 598 -6.71 19.30 12.92
CA ASP A 598 -7.03 20.72 13.03
C ASP A 598 -7.89 21.08 11.80
N PRO A 599 -9.21 21.32 11.96
CA PRO A 599 -10.10 21.66 10.85
C PRO A 599 -9.60 22.88 10.07
N LEU A 600 -8.91 23.81 10.75
CA LEU A 600 -8.38 25.03 10.17
C LEU A 600 -7.23 24.76 9.19
N ALA A 601 -6.40 23.74 9.46
CA ALA A 601 -5.30 23.36 8.57
C ALA A 601 -5.83 22.81 7.23
N ILE A 602 -6.85 21.95 7.28
CA ILE A 602 -7.54 21.39 6.10
C ILE A 602 -8.21 22.52 5.31
N GLU A 603 -8.93 23.42 5.99
CA GLU A 603 -9.63 24.54 5.37
C GLU A 603 -8.66 25.50 4.66
N ASN A 604 -7.56 25.87 5.31
CA ASN A 604 -6.51 26.72 4.73
C ASN A 604 -5.88 26.08 3.48
N GLN A 605 -5.64 24.77 3.50
CA GLN A 605 -5.07 24.04 2.37
C GLN A 605 -6.04 24.02 1.18
N ASN A 606 -7.32 23.70 1.43
CA ASN A 606 -8.37 23.75 0.41
C ASN A 606 -8.52 25.16 -0.18
N ALA A 607 -8.45 26.20 0.65
CA ALA A 607 -8.51 27.59 0.20
C ALA A 607 -7.32 27.97 -0.72
N ARG A 608 -6.10 27.49 -0.41
CA ARG A 608 -4.91 27.74 -1.26
C ARG A 608 -5.07 27.11 -2.65
N LEU A 609 -5.50 25.85 -2.72
CA LEU A 609 -5.73 25.14 -3.98
C LEU A 609 -6.89 25.77 -4.77
N LYS A 610 -7.96 26.18 -4.09
CA LYS A 610 -9.08 26.95 -4.67
C LYS A 610 -8.61 28.24 -5.35
N SER A 611 -7.83 29.05 -4.64
CA SER A 611 -7.23 30.26 -5.22
C SER A 611 -6.31 29.96 -6.41
N ALA A 612 -5.56 28.85 -6.39
CA ALA A 612 -4.71 28.46 -7.51
C ALA A 612 -5.53 28.12 -8.77
N LEU A 613 -6.64 27.39 -8.61
CA LEU A 613 -7.53 27.10 -9.74
C LEU A 613 -8.28 28.34 -10.24
N ASP A 614 -8.85 29.15 -9.35
CA ASP A 614 -9.59 30.36 -9.77
C ASP A 614 -8.69 31.27 -10.63
N LYS A 615 -7.39 31.28 -10.34
CA LYS A 615 -6.38 32.00 -11.14
C LYS A 615 -6.02 31.30 -12.45
N SER A 616 -6.13 29.98 -12.55
CA SER A 616 -5.98 29.21 -13.80
C SER A 616 -7.17 29.44 -14.73
N SER A 617 -8.40 29.35 -14.21
CA SER A 617 -9.64 29.61 -14.95
C SER A 617 -9.71 31.04 -15.49
N ARG A 618 -9.15 32.02 -14.78
CA ARG A 618 -9.06 33.42 -15.27
C ARG A 618 -8.06 33.61 -16.42
N SER A 619 -7.01 32.79 -16.49
CA SER A 619 -6.04 32.81 -17.60
C SER A 619 -6.56 32.07 -18.84
N SER A 620 -7.50 31.14 -18.65
CA SER A 620 -8.15 30.37 -19.70
C SER A 620 -9.61 30.82 -19.86
N ARG A 621 -9.84 32.02 -20.40
CA ARG A 621 -11.20 32.47 -20.79
C ARG A 621 -11.70 31.57 -21.92
N ASN A 622 -12.38 30.46 -21.58
CA ASN A 622 -13.33 29.67 -22.38
C ASN A 622 -13.65 28.30 -21.72
N MET A 623 -13.93 28.26 -20.41
CA MET A 623 -14.44 27.03 -19.77
C MET A 623 -15.76 27.32 -19.05
N ASP A 624 -16.78 26.60 -19.49
CA ASP A 624 -18.20 26.78 -19.24
C ASP A 624 -18.60 26.76 -17.76
N GLU A 625 -19.61 27.56 -17.42
CA GLU A 625 -20.27 27.64 -16.12
C GLU A 625 -21.10 26.36 -15.87
N GLY A 626 -20.44 25.26 -15.49
CA GLY A 626 -21.14 23.98 -15.29
C GLY A 626 -20.60 23.05 -14.21
N ARG A 627 -19.57 23.45 -13.45
CA ARG A 627 -19.03 22.60 -12.35
C ARG A 627 -19.73 22.93 -11.03
N ASP A 628 -20.95 22.44 -10.94
CA ASP A 628 -21.85 22.64 -9.81
C ASP A 628 -21.38 21.93 -8.52
N GLY A 629 -21.33 22.70 -7.43
CA GLY A 629 -21.72 22.34 -6.06
C GLY A 629 -21.31 21.03 -5.35
N ARG A 630 -20.45 20.17 -5.89
CA ARG A 630 -20.03 18.95 -5.15
C ARG A 630 -18.96 19.28 -4.12
N ALA A 631 -19.13 18.77 -2.90
CA ALA A 631 -18.16 18.88 -1.81
C ALA A 631 -16.73 18.61 -2.32
N LEU A 632 -15.81 19.53 -2.03
CA LEU A 632 -14.39 19.51 -2.41
C LEU A 632 -13.65 18.40 -1.63
N ASN A 633 -13.99 17.14 -1.89
CA ASN A 633 -13.20 16.03 -1.40
C ASN A 633 -11.97 15.91 -2.29
N GLY A 634 -10.83 16.36 -1.76
CA GLY A 634 -9.54 16.24 -2.42
C GLY A 634 -9.22 14.77 -2.72
N PRO A 635 -8.59 14.45 -3.85
CA PRO A 635 -8.35 13.07 -4.28
C PRO A 635 -7.28 12.33 -3.46
N PHE A 636 -6.69 12.99 -2.46
CA PHE A 636 -5.78 12.46 -1.44
C PHE A 636 -6.50 12.08 -0.14
N MET A 637 -7.80 12.37 -0.01
CA MET A 637 -8.59 11.99 1.17
C MET A 637 -8.80 10.47 1.21
N ARG A 638 -9.03 9.95 2.42
CA ARG A 638 -9.45 8.56 2.61
C ARG A 638 -10.65 8.22 1.72
N ASP A 639 -10.75 6.95 1.32
CA ASP A 639 -11.89 6.50 0.52
C ASP A 639 -13.20 6.66 1.31
N SER A 640 -14.07 7.56 0.85
CA SER A 640 -15.36 7.82 1.48
C SER A 640 -16.35 6.67 1.31
N LYS A 641 -16.05 5.70 0.43
CA LYS A 641 -16.87 4.51 0.26
C LYS A 641 -16.62 3.45 1.33
N ILE A 642 -15.53 3.56 2.09
CA ILE A 642 -15.22 2.59 3.13
C ILE A 642 -15.87 3.02 4.45
N HIS A 643 -16.84 2.24 4.90
CA HIS A 643 -17.59 2.52 6.13
C HIS A 643 -16.90 1.89 7.35
N PRO A 644 -16.30 2.69 8.26
CA PRO A 644 -15.44 2.16 9.32
C PRO A 644 -16.10 1.16 10.27
N ASP A 645 -17.40 1.32 10.50
CA ASP A 645 -18.16 0.53 11.48
C ASP A 645 -18.50 -0.89 11.01
N ILE A 646 -18.28 -1.19 9.74
CA ILE A 646 -18.55 -2.50 9.12
C ILE A 646 -17.47 -3.53 9.47
N TYR A 647 -16.25 -3.07 9.76
CA TYR A 647 -15.05 -3.91 9.85
C TYR A 647 -14.62 -4.14 11.30
N PRO A 648 -13.98 -5.29 11.61
CA PRO A 648 -13.47 -5.59 12.96
C PRO A 648 -12.36 -4.62 13.39
N CYS A 649 -11.62 -4.06 12.43
CA CYS A 649 -10.66 -2.98 12.63
C CYS A 649 -10.99 -1.85 11.64
N ASN A 650 -10.72 -0.59 11.99
CA ASN A 650 -10.95 0.51 11.07
C ASN A 650 -9.88 0.54 9.95
N PRO A 651 -10.20 0.21 8.69
CA PRO A 651 -9.20 0.12 7.62
C PRO A 651 -8.68 1.49 7.16
N VAL A 652 -9.37 2.59 7.49
CA VAL A 652 -9.11 3.95 6.99
C VAL A 652 -8.61 4.91 8.08
N CYS A 653 -8.18 4.39 9.22
CA CYS A 653 -7.77 5.19 10.36
C CYS A 653 -6.57 4.59 11.09
N VAL A 654 -5.76 5.45 11.69
CA VAL A 654 -4.64 5.06 12.56
C VAL A 654 -4.53 5.99 13.76
N SER A 655 -4.29 5.43 14.94
CA SER A 655 -4.20 6.17 16.19
C SER A 655 -2.75 6.58 16.50
N THR A 656 -2.19 7.58 15.82
CA THR A 656 -0.75 7.96 15.96
C THR A 656 -0.46 9.39 16.44
N GLY A 657 -1.45 10.16 16.93
CA GLY A 657 -1.26 11.54 17.36
C GLY A 657 -0.94 11.75 18.86
N LEU A 658 -0.77 13.03 19.24
CA LEU A 658 -0.47 13.46 20.61
C LEU A 658 -1.71 13.22 21.48
N GLY A 659 -1.59 12.42 22.54
CA GLY A 659 -2.74 12.09 23.42
C GLY A 659 -3.80 11.16 22.80
N SER A 660 -3.58 10.60 21.61
CA SER A 660 -4.49 9.56 21.10
C SER A 660 -4.37 8.26 21.90
N SER A 661 -5.52 7.66 22.18
CA SER A 661 -5.66 6.29 22.63
C SER A 661 -5.03 5.34 21.61
N GLY A 662 -3.87 4.78 21.95
CA GLY A 662 -3.65 3.40 21.58
C GLY A 662 -2.25 2.83 21.50
N ASN A 663 -1.37 3.39 20.66
CA ASN A 663 -0.04 2.80 20.45
C ASN A 663 1.12 3.78 20.59
N CYS A 664 0.87 5.10 20.59
CA CYS A 664 1.91 6.11 20.70
C CYS A 664 2.51 6.17 22.10
N ILE A 665 3.84 6.07 22.18
CA ILE A 665 4.59 6.31 23.40
C ILE A 665 4.98 7.79 23.50
N SER A 666 4.76 8.41 24.66
CA SER A 666 5.05 9.83 24.90
C SER A 666 6.52 10.17 24.64
N GLY A 667 6.75 11.23 23.85
CA GLY A 667 8.08 11.67 23.40
C GLY A 667 8.58 10.98 22.13
N THR A 668 7.74 10.21 21.45
CA THR A 668 8.01 9.66 20.10
C THR A 668 7.21 10.37 19.00
N GLU A 669 6.52 11.46 19.34
CA GLU A 669 5.62 12.13 18.41
C GLU A 669 6.42 12.86 17.31
N GLY A 670 5.94 12.76 16.06
CA GLY A 670 6.63 13.38 14.91
C GLY A 670 7.89 12.66 14.43
N ILE A 671 8.45 11.73 15.23
CA ILE A 671 9.55 10.87 14.81
C ILE A 671 8.98 9.80 13.86
N GLY A 672 9.45 9.80 12.61
CA GLY A 672 9.14 8.74 11.65
C GLY A 672 9.59 7.40 12.23
N MET A 673 8.70 6.41 12.23
CA MET A 673 8.96 5.11 12.86
C MET A 673 10.04 4.31 12.11
N ASN A 674 10.36 4.72 10.88
CA ASN A 674 11.28 4.06 9.95
C ASN A 674 11.92 5.07 8.98
N ARG A 675 13.24 5.02 8.78
CA ARG A 675 13.91 5.69 7.65
C ARG A 675 13.63 4.89 6.39
N GLY A 676 13.16 5.54 5.33
CA GLY A 676 12.87 4.87 4.05
C GLY A 676 11.39 4.52 3.82
N ALA A 677 10.48 4.90 4.71
CA ALA A 677 9.07 4.93 4.37
C ALA A 677 8.78 6.15 3.48
N CYS A 678 8.05 5.93 2.40
CA CYS A 678 7.74 6.95 1.39
C CYS A 678 7.00 8.19 1.95
N VAL A 679 6.49 8.17 3.19
CA VAL A 679 5.87 9.33 3.86
C VAL A 679 6.25 9.44 5.36
N SER A 680 7.49 9.07 5.72
CA SER A 680 7.98 9.28 7.10
C SER A 680 8.08 10.78 7.46
N GLY A 681 7.79 11.12 8.72
CA GLY A 681 7.78 12.50 9.21
C GLY A 681 9.10 13.21 8.93
N THR A 682 9.00 14.46 8.46
CA THR A 682 10.15 15.35 8.27
C THR A 682 10.93 15.44 9.57
N ALA A 683 12.15 14.91 9.61
CA ALA A 683 13.14 15.47 10.50
C ALA A 683 13.37 16.90 10.02
N GLU A 684 12.99 17.89 10.81
CA GLU A 684 13.32 19.29 10.51
C GLU A 684 14.82 19.36 10.23
N PRO A 685 15.26 19.93 9.09
CA PRO A 685 16.66 20.21 8.91
C PRO A 685 17.03 21.28 9.94
N GLN A 686 17.86 20.92 10.91
CA GLN A 686 18.59 21.91 11.71
C GLN A 686 19.61 22.60 10.81
N SER A 687 19.14 23.48 9.91
CA SER A 687 19.98 24.43 9.23
C SER A 687 20.09 25.67 10.12
N ARG A 688 21.17 25.72 10.93
CA ARG A 688 21.73 27.00 11.36
C ARG A 688 22.27 27.72 10.14
N GLY A 689 21.39 28.36 9.38
CA GLY A 689 21.73 29.22 8.26
C GLY A 689 21.11 30.60 8.49
N ARG A 690 21.95 31.60 8.84
CA ARG A 690 21.57 33.01 8.78
C ARG A 690 21.22 33.37 7.34
N GLY A 691 19.93 33.42 7.00
CA GLY A 691 19.44 33.87 5.70
C GLY A 691 17.99 34.33 5.83
N LYS A 692 17.73 35.59 5.54
CA LYS A 692 16.51 36.35 5.83
C LYS A 692 15.24 35.66 5.30
N SER A 693 14.37 35.20 6.20
CA SER A 693 12.98 34.89 5.91
C SER A 693 12.18 36.19 5.84
N PHE A 694 11.48 36.41 4.71
CA PHE A 694 10.48 37.45 4.56
C PHE A 694 9.18 36.97 5.21
N CYS A 695 9.02 37.27 6.50
CA CYS A 695 7.72 37.34 7.17
C CYS A 695 7.52 38.81 7.57
N ALA A 696 6.64 39.52 6.86
CA ALA A 696 6.16 40.82 7.32
C ALA A 696 4.95 40.57 8.24
N GLY A 697 5.16 40.80 9.53
CA GLY A 697 4.11 40.78 10.53
C GLY A 697 3.22 42.01 10.45
N ILE A 698 1.98 41.85 10.92
CA ILE A 698 1.18 42.95 11.44
C ILE A 698 0.91 42.60 12.90
N ALA A 699 1.49 43.40 13.79
CA ALA A 699 1.23 43.37 15.23
C ALA A 699 0.45 44.64 15.60
N GLY A 700 -0.51 44.45 16.52
CA GLY A 700 -0.85 45.43 17.55
C GLY A 700 -2.02 46.37 17.28
N CYS A 701 -3.10 46.19 18.04
CA CYS A 701 -3.57 47.20 19.00
C CYS A 701 -4.51 46.54 20.01
N GLY A 702 -4.14 46.58 21.29
CA GLY A 702 -5.10 46.47 22.38
C GLY A 702 -5.72 47.83 22.65
N MET A 703 -6.88 47.83 23.30
CA MET A 703 -7.38 48.94 24.12
C MET A 703 -8.32 48.36 25.17
N SER A 704 -8.09 48.77 26.42
CA SER A 704 -8.94 48.57 27.58
C SER A 704 -10.34 49.16 27.39
N LEU A 705 -11.35 48.43 27.85
CA LEU A 705 -12.12 48.72 29.07
C LEU A 705 -12.90 47.46 29.49
#